data_AF-A0A2E0ZI16-F1
#
_entry.id   AF-A0A2E0ZI16-F1
#
_cell.length_a   1.000
_cell.length_b   1.000
_cell.length_c   1.000
_cell.angle_alpha   90.00
_cell.angle_beta   90.00
_cell.angle_gamma   90.00
#
_symmetry.space_group_name_H-M   'P 1'
#
loop_
_entity.id
_entity.type
_entity.pdbx_description
1 polymer ?
#
loop_
_entity_poly.entity_id
_entity_poly.type
_entity_poly.pdbx_seq_one_letter_code
_entity_poly.pdbx_strand_id
1 'polypeptide(L)'
;MSAYNKIGFLGSSVGGMSTTIGTGHNKRNFGIGDYVRQLDAAGIPAAIACNDGNGGIMDAINLILNGSKVPHVLGYRIVKPDDKPVEHYSVPDYMLHPGEAAQKHFNLLKPVIERKVDLPKYREHLWWFPVNEIRAKRAVDEATGKKEPQFNDMNAWDWMGEFCYEFALLANQEGYKVAMPQANSGEPKIKELDDVAMDAWKQPGMKKFLQLCAKRPQQVCVGLHEYSWEVSDDMGGILAGYPTKVGRFQYLFRACDEMGIARPNIIFGEWGWKHDRTPPPEVGIRHIRQVAEIYARHPQILGAFIWYLGPYNNSSRINNDTVRLLEPVTRKTLEWRFPDPQPNGSLDIPTQAKPKDADNKPIVVTGKHHSETTEVKAVWGTVNSQYGLNLRSEPATDGGESTVKIMLENGTRLKILNTVADRNPAMNRQWYEVEAAGETGYVSTDFVLAEKMPPKQETKEETRKITRSRALETGMNINPDAPHSDPVATGLLRGMDWVRLVFKIDDRQPAEARNLNSAFAQYDPIVEAYRDQGVKTLFVINQETRQPFHTNPNWREPHHWSAYCQHLAGTVGQIAAHYRSFGSGIAYQLWNEGDKQYDPNQTEVDQIPSVFLTPQAMAELVQKVAAAIRHSSPDALIVFNGMAETTEKIIHYWQTCQSALNGSWPVDALAIHPYTFVATEAGAPFDWANKRNFLKDALARYQAVFPDMPIWITEMGVAVDNRDKEAVSTDHAYREIAKYIKDVYRQVNAEHAAQVPVLIWFAWSDNMRNAGMVKSDGTPKPHLFEAFQQIRDRTIL
;
A
#
# COMPACT_ATOMS: atom_id res chain seq x y z
N MET A 1 10.75 36.64 -14.11
CA MET A 1 9.69 36.59 -13.08
C MET A 1 9.85 35.24 -12.45
N SER A 2 10.12 35.18 -11.14
CA SER A 2 10.29 33.92 -10.40
C SER A 2 9.18 32.93 -10.73
N ALA A 3 9.55 31.67 -11.00
CA ALA A 3 8.58 30.60 -11.25
C ALA A 3 7.67 30.38 -10.03
N TYR A 4 6.49 29.84 -10.30
CA TYR A 4 5.41 29.62 -9.32
C TYR A 4 5.00 28.14 -9.32
N ASN A 5 4.16 27.77 -8.34
CA ASN A 5 3.59 26.42 -8.26
C ASN A 5 2.66 26.17 -9.46
N LYS A 6 2.87 25.07 -10.17
CA LYS A 6 2.10 24.66 -11.35
C LYS A 6 1.06 23.56 -11.05
N ILE A 7 0.95 23.17 -9.78
CA ILE A 7 0.02 22.13 -9.31
C ILE A 7 -1.29 22.80 -8.86
N GLY A 8 -2.39 22.42 -9.50
CA GLY A 8 -3.74 22.91 -9.24
C GLY A 8 -4.74 21.75 -9.12
N PHE A 9 -5.97 21.91 -9.59
CA PHE A 9 -7.07 20.99 -9.23
C PHE A 9 -7.82 20.43 -10.43
N LEU A 10 -8.27 19.18 -10.30
CA LEU A 10 -9.20 18.52 -11.21
C LEU A 10 -10.60 18.41 -10.56
N GLY A 11 -11.67 18.77 -11.26
CA GLY A 11 -13.05 18.63 -10.78
C GLY A 11 -14.05 18.03 -11.78
N SER A 12 -15.30 17.81 -11.37
CA SER A 12 -16.43 17.64 -12.31
C SER A 12 -17.63 18.42 -11.83
N SER A 13 -18.32 19.04 -12.79
CA SER A 13 -19.67 19.68 -12.86
C SER A 13 -20.44 20.15 -11.62
N VAL A 14 -20.09 19.81 -10.39
CA VAL A 14 -20.75 20.30 -9.19
C VAL A 14 -20.13 21.64 -8.82
N GLY A 15 -20.62 22.69 -9.50
CA GLY A 15 -20.47 24.05 -8.99
C GLY A 15 -20.95 24.09 -7.55
N GLY A 16 -20.03 24.42 -6.63
CA GLY A 16 -20.38 24.72 -5.25
C GLY A 16 -20.14 23.61 -4.22
N MET A 17 -19.03 22.87 -4.27
CA MET A 17 -18.55 22.22 -3.02
C MET A 17 -18.02 23.31 -2.07
N SER A 18 -18.96 23.81 -1.29
CA SER A 18 -18.77 24.57 -0.06
C SER A 18 -18.21 23.65 1.03
N THR A 19 -17.16 24.08 1.73
CA THR A 19 -16.74 23.46 2.99
C THR A 19 -17.80 23.70 4.07
N THR A 20 -18.70 22.75 4.29
CA THR A 20 -19.52 22.74 5.52
C THR A 20 -18.91 21.71 6.49
N ILE A 21 -17.92 22.13 7.27
CA ILE A 21 -17.48 21.41 8.46
C ILE A 21 -17.47 22.40 9.62
N GLY A 22 -18.41 22.24 10.57
CA GLY A 22 -18.35 22.90 11.87
C GLY A 22 -19.56 23.76 12.22
N THR A 23 -20.27 23.34 13.27
CA THR A 23 -21.27 24.09 14.03
C THR A 23 -20.74 25.47 14.47
N GLY A 24 -21.39 26.56 14.05
CA GLY A 24 -21.23 27.89 14.65
C GLY A 24 -20.78 29.01 13.71
N HIS A 25 -21.75 29.82 13.29
CA HIS A 25 -21.70 31.26 12.93
C HIS A 25 -20.62 31.77 11.93
N ASN A 26 -21.08 32.22 10.76
CA ASN A 26 -20.45 33.18 9.82
C ASN A 26 -19.00 32.94 9.35
N LYS A 27 -18.76 31.92 8.52
CA LYS A 27 -17.57 31.87 7.63
C LYS A 27 -17.98 31.56 6.19
N ARG A 28 -17.48 32.35 5.23
CA ARG A 28 -17.68 32.16 3.78
C ARG A 28 -17.10 30.82 3.35
N ASN A 29 -17.74 30.16 2.39
CA ASN A 29 -17.29 28.90 1.79
C ASN A 29 -16.19 29.18 0.76
N PHE A 30 -14.98 28.65 0.95
CA PHE A 30 -13.86 28.80 0.02
C PHE A 30 -13.95 27.73 -1.09
N GLY A 31 -14.15 28.15 -2.34
CA GLY A 31 -14.37 27.24 -3.48
C GLY A 31 -13.38 27.39 -4.64
N ILE A 32 -13.43 26.50 -5.63
CA ILE A 32 -12.49 26.48 -6.77
C ILE A 32 -12.45 27.81 -7.54
N GLY A 33 -13.56 28.55 -7.58
CA GLY A 33 -13.58 29.90 -8.16
C GLY A 33 -12.79 30.93 -7.35
N ASP A 34 -12.69 30.77 -6.02
CA ASP A 34 -11.85 31.65 -5.18
C ASP A 34 -10.37 31.40 -5.43
N TYR A 35 -9.98 30.14 -5.63
CA TYR A 35 -8.64 29.77 -6.08
C TYR A 35 -8.29 30.47 -7.40
N VAL A 36 -9.17 30.41 -8.41
CA VAL A 36 -8.97 31.10 -9.70
C VAL A 36 -8.78 32.60 -9.52
N ARG A 37 -9.76 33.26 -8.90
CA ARG A 37 -9.81 34.72 -8.81
C ARG A 37 -8.64 35.28 -8.01
N GLN A 38 -8.24 34.60 -6.94
CA GLN A 38 -7.11 35.06 -6.12
C GLN A 38 -5.78 34.93 -6.86
N LEU A 39 -5.57 33.83 -7.59
CA LEU A 39 -4.35 33.65 -8.37
C LEU A 39 -4.30 34.63 -9.55
N ASP A 40 -5.41 34.82 -10.27
CA ASP A 40 -5.52 35.80 -11.36
C ASP A 40 -5.20 37.23 -10.88
N ALA A 41 -5.81 37.66 -9.77
CA ALA A 41 -5.55 38.97 -9.17
C ALA A 41 -4.07 39.16 -8.75
N ALA A 42 -3.36 38.07 -8.45
CA ALA A 42 -1.93 38.08 -8.15
C ALA A 42 -1.03 37.95 -9.39
N GLY A 43 -1.60 37.85 -10.60
CA GLY A 43 -0.86 37.62 -11.84
C GLY A 43 -0.31 36.19 -11.97
N ILE A 44 -0.83 35.23 -11.20
CA ILE A 44 -0.37 33.83 -11.16
C ILE A 44 -1.35 32.95 -11.95
N PRO A 45 -0.88 32.18 -12.94
CA PRO A 45 -1.70 31.20 -13.62
C PRO A 45 -2.24 30.11 -12.70
N ALA A 46 -3.56 30.08 -12.53
CA ALA A 46 -4.28 28.89 -12.08
C ALA A 46 -4.15 27.72 -13.09
N ALA A 47 -3.86 26.53 -12.57
CA ALA A 47 -4.00 25.26 -13.28
C ALA A 47 -5.30 24.57 -12.86
N ILE A 48 -6.22 24.33 -13.80
CA ILE A 48 -7.53 23.70 -13.55
C ILE A 48 -7.87 22.76 -14.69
N ALA A 49 -8.39 21.59 -14.35
CA ALA A 49 -9.03 20.74 -15.34
C ALA A 49 -10.40 20.25 -14.85
N CYS A 50 -11.27 19.88 -15.80
CA CYS A 50 -12.56 19.31 -15.47
C CYS A 50 -12.96 18.12 -16.33
N ASN A 51 -13.73 17.21 -15.73
CA ASN A 51 -14.36 16.06 -16.34
C ASN A 51 -15.87 16.31 -16.49
N ASP A 52 -16.38 16.29 -17.73
CA ASP A 52 -17.80 16.45 -18.09
C ASP A 52 -18.52 17.74 -17.61
N GLY A 53 -17.86 18.58 -16.80
CA GLY A 53 -18.39 19.85 -16.29
C GLY A 53 -17.39 20.98 -16.36
N ASN A 54 -17.80 22.20 -16.03
CA ASN A 54 -17.05 23.40 -16.39
C ASN A 54 -16.78 24.38 -15.22
N GLY A 55 -17.07 23.98 -13.97
CA GLY A 55 -16.79 24.80 -12.78
C GLY A 55 -15.29 25.09 -12.62
N GLY A 56 -14.90 26.31 -12.22
CA GLY A 56 -13.50 26.75 -12.17
C GLY A 56 -12.93 27.13 -13.54
N ILE A 57 -13.16 26.32 -14.58
CA ILE A 57 -12.78 26.66 -15.97
C ILE A 57 -13.53 27.90 -16.44
N MET A 58 -14.85 27.95 -16.24
CA MET A 58 -15.64 29.11 -16.64
C MET A 58 -15.30 30.36 -15.82
N ASP A 59 -14.88 30.22 -14.55
CA ASP A 59 -14.38 31.35 -13.76
C ASP A 59 -13.15 31.97 -14.42
N ALA A 60 -12.19 31.14 -14.86
CA ALA A 60 -10.98 31.61 -15.54
C ALA A 60 -11.29 32.21 -16.92
N ILE A 61 -12.14 31.55 -17.71
CA ILE A 61 -12.58 32.07 -19.02
C ILE A 61 -13.27 33.43 -18.85
N ASN A 62 -14.16 33.59 -17.87
CA ASN A 62 -14.83 34.86 -17.63
C ASN A 62 -13.84 35.97 -17.28
N LEU A 63 -12.78 35.69 -16.51
CA LEU A 63 -11.72 36.65 -16.23
C LEU A 63 -10.94 37.04 -17.50
N ILE A 64 -10.60 36.07 -18.35
CA ILE A 64 -9.92 36.30 -19.62
C ILE A 64 -10.78 37.18 -20.53
N LEU A 65 -12.07 36.87 -20.69
CA LEU A 65 -13.01 37.67 -21.49
C LEU A 65 -13.21 39.08 -20.94
N ASN A 66 -13.05 39.26 -19.64
CA ASN A 66 -13.08 40.55 -18.96
C ASN A 66 -11.72 41.27 -18.97
N GLY A 67 -10.74 40.78 -19.73
CA GLY A 67 -9.47 41.46 -20.01
C GLY A 67 -8.28 40.99 -19.19
N SER A 68 -8.40 39.93 -18.37
CA SER A 68 -7.22 39.32 -17.75
C SER A 68 -6.26 38.79 -18.82
N LYS A 69 -4.97 39.03 -18.60
CA LYS A 69 -3.88 38.52 -19.44
C LYS A 69 -3.11 37.37 -18.79
N VAL A 70 -3.60 36.86 -17.65
CA VAL A 70 -2.94 35.77 -16.93
C VAL A 70 -3.10 34.48 -17.72
N PRO A 71 -1.99 33.79 -18.09
CA PRO A 71 -2.04 32.63 -18.96
C PRO A 71 -2.42 31.35 -18.19
N HIS A 72 -3.68 31.27 -17.74
CA HIS A 72 -4.23 30.09 -17.05
C HIS A 72 -4.07 28.80 -17.87
N VAL A 73 -3.88 27.68 -17.17
CA VAL A 73 -3.77 26.35 -17.79
C VAL A 73 -5.07 25.59 -17.54
N LEU A 74 -5.91 25.54 -18.56
CA LEU A 74 -7.27 25.01 -18.48
C LEU A 74 -7.39 23.70 -19.27
N GLY A 75 -7.73 22.61 -18.61
CA GLY A 75 -7.88 21.28 -19.19
C GLY A 75 -9.33 20.79 -19.22
N TYR A 76 -9.75 20.07 -20.25
CA TYR A 76 -11.10 19.53 -20.31
C TYR A 76 -11.12 18.10 -20.87
N ARG A 77 -11.83 17.21 -20.17
CA ARG A 77 -12.03 15.82 -20.56
C ARG A 77 -13.51 15.46 -20.60
N ILE A 78 -13.88 14.65 -21.59
CA ILE A 78 -15.19 14.01 -21.66
C ILE A 78 -15.01 12.58 -21.19
N VAL A 79 -15.80 12.15 -20.21
CA VAL A 79 -15.67 10.80 -19.63
C VAL A 79 -16.74 9.87 -20.19
N LYS A 80 -17.98 10.37 -20.31
CA LYS A 80 -19.11 9.56 -20.76
C LYS A 80 -20.18 10.37 -21.51
N PRO A 81 -20.99 9.72 -22.36
CA PRO A 81 -22.21 10.33 -22.86
C PRO A 81 -23.23 10.54 -21.74
N ASP A 82 -24.13 11.52 -21.93
CA ASP A 82 -25.07 11.96 -20.90
C ASP A 82 -26.05 10.87 -20.44
N ASP A 83 -26.26 9.84 -21.27
CA ASP A 83 -27.18 8.72 -21.03
C ASP A 83 -26.53 7.46 -20.46
N LYS A 84 -25.21 7.45 -20.21
CA LYS A 84 -24.49 6.26 -19.71
C LYS A 84 -23.89 6.48 -18.31
N PRO A 85 -23.95 5.46 -17.43
CA PRO A 85 -23.41 5.58 -16.08
C PRO A 85 -21.89 5.37 -16.01
N VAL A 86 -21.27 4.71 -17.01
CA VAL A 86 -19.86 4.29 -17.02
C VAL A 86 -19.02 5.11 -18.00
N GLU A 87 -17.72 5.23 -17.71
CA GLU A 87 -16.70 5.82 -18.59
C GLU A 87 -16.62 5.05 -19.93
N HIS A 88 -16.87 5.74 -21.04
CA HIS A 88 -17.03 5.13 -22.36
C HIS A 88 -16.07 5.68 -23.42
N TYR A 89 -15.36 6.77 -23.15
CA TYR A 89 -14.57 7.48 -24.17
C TYR A 89 -13.07 7.50 -23.93
N SER A 90 -12.59 6.73 -22.96
CA SER A 90 -11.23 6.88 -22.42
C SER A 90 -10.15 6.23 -23.25
N VAL A 91 -10.50 5.25 -24.08
CA VAL A 91 -9.55 4.56 -24.93
C VAL A 91 -10.02 4.55 -26.39
N PRO A 92 -9.10 4.68 -27.35
CA PRO A 92 -9.45 4.55 -28.76
C PRO A 92 -9.65 3.08 -29.14
N ASP A 93 -10.15 2.85 -30.35
CA ASP A 93 -10.33 1.52 -30.92
C ASP A 93 -9.01 0.98 -31.49
N TYR A 94 -8.31 0.17 -30.70
CA TYR A 94 -7.01 -0.43 -31.07
C TYR A 94 -7.08 -1.44 -32.22
N MET A 95 -8.29 -1.86 -32.62
CA MET A 95 -8.52 -2.77 -33.74
C MET A 95 -8.33 -2.10 -35.11
N LEU A 96 -8.42 -0.78 -35.15
CA LEU A 96 -8.35 0.00 -36.38
C LEU A 96 -6.93 0.47 -36.65
N HIS A 97 -6.67 0.82 -37.91
CA HIS A 97 -5.47 1.57 -38.25
C HIS A 97 -5.43 2.87 -37.42
N PRO A 98 -4.27 3.33 -36.89
CA PRO A 98 -4.22 4.49 -35.99
C PRO A 98 -4.92 5.75 -36.51
N GLY A 99 -4.79 6.04 -37.81
CA GLY A 99 -5.49 7.17 -38.45
C GLY A 99 -7.01 7.00 -38.55
N GLU A 100 -7.50 5.78 -38.78
CA GLU A 100 -8.94 5.49 -38.79
C GLU A 100 -9.52 5.55 -37.37
N ALA A 101 -8.77 5.01 -36.39
CA ALA A 101 -9.10 5.14 -34.97
C ALA A 101 -9.17 6.60 -34.55
N ALA A 102 -8.18 7.43 -34.95
CA ALA A 102 -8.16 8.86 -34.68
C ALA A 102 -9.38 9.57 -35.27
N GLN A 103 -9.71 9.32 -36.53
CA GLN A 103 -10.88 9.91 -37.18
C GLN A 103 -12.19 9.48 -36.51
N LYS A 104 -12.34 8.19 -36.18
CA LYS A 104 -13.50 7.65 -35.48
C LYS A 104 -13.66 8.29 -34.10
N HIS A 105 -12.58 8.35 -33.33
CA HIS A 105 -12.58 8.92 -31.98
C HIS A 105 -12.85 10.43 -31.99
N PHE A 106 -12.29 11.15 -32.96
CA PHE A 106 -12.53 12.58 -33.15
C PHE A 106 -14.01 12.85 -33.48
N ASN A 107 -14.58 12.12 -34.44
CA ASN A 107 -15.99 12.25 -34.81
C ASN A 107 -16.94 11.88 -33.67
N LEU A 108 -16.54 10.94 -32.82
CA LEU A 108 -17.30 10.55 -31.64
C LEU A 108 -17.35 11.67 -30.60
N LEU A 109 -16.21 12.29 -30.31
CA LEU A 109 -16.09 13.24 -29.21
C LEU A 109 -16.41 14.70 -29.58
N LYS A 110 -16.13 15.12 -30.82
CA LYS A 110 -16.34 16.51 -31.28
C LYS A 110 -17.77 17.00 -30.99
N PRO A 111 -18.85 16.28 -31.36
CA PRO A 111 -20.20 16.74 -31.07
C PRO A 111 -20.50 16.86 -29.58
N VAL A 112 -19.85 16.06 -28.73
CA VAL A 112 -20.05 16.09 -27.27
C VAL A 112 -19.35 17.30 -26.66
N ILE A 113 -18.11 17.58 -27.06
CA ILE A 113 -17.33 18.69 -26.48
C ILE A 113 -17.90 20.05 -26.88
N GLU A 114 -18.41 20.15 -28.11
CA GLU A 114 -19.05 21.36 -28.63
C GLU A 114 -20.33 21.69 -27.86
N ARG A 115 -21.08 20.68 -27.39
CA ARG A 115 -22.28 20.89 -26.57
C ARG A 115 -21.98 21.26 -25.11
N LYS A 116 -20.98 20.63 -24.48
CA LYS A 116 -20.80 20.72 -23.02
C LYS A 116 -20.11 21.99 -22.52
N VAL A 117 -19.23 22.58 -23.32
CA VAL A 117 -18.40 23.73 -22.88
C VAL A 117 -18.55 24.93 -23.80
N ASP A 118 -19.37 24.83 -24.85
CA ASP A 118 -19.29 25.73 -26.00
C ASP A 118 -17.82 25.90 -26.44
N LEU A 119 -17.11 24.77 -26.48
CA LEU A 119 -15.67 24.73 -26.71
C LEU A 119 -15.26 25.51 -27.97
N PRO A 120 -16.01 25.53 -29.09
CA PRO A 120 -15.67 26.35 -30.25
C PRO A 120 -15.43 27.83 -29.94
N LYS A 121 -16.08 28.38 -28.90
CA LYS A 121 -15.90 29.77 -28.45
C LYS A 121 -14.63 29.96 -27.61
N TYR A 122 -14.16 28.91 -26.92
CA TYR A 122 -13.07 29.00 -25.93
C TYR A 122 -11.88 28.07 -26.20
N ARG A 123 -11.87 27.40 -27.36
CA ARG A 123 -10.90 26.35 -27.75
C ARG A 123 -9.44 26.80 -27.74
N GLU A 124 -9.18 28.09 -27.95
CA GLU A 124 -7.83 28.64 -27.90
C GLU A 124 -7.27 28.72 -26.46
N HIS A 125 -8.15 28.72 -25.46
CA HIS A 125 -7.80 28.79 -24.04
C HIS A 125 -7.77 27.41 -23.37
N LEU A 126 -8.34 26.37 -23.99
CA LEU A 126 -8.55 25.06 -23.38
C LEU A 126 -7.70 23.96 -24.03
N TRP A 127 -7.09 23.12 -23.20
CA TRP A 127 -6.44 21.88 -23.60
C TRP A 127 -7.43 20.73 -23.49
N TRP A 128 -7.73 20.09 -24.61
CA TRP A 128 -8.60 18.92 -24.65
C TRP A 128 -7.82 17.63 -24.37
N PHE A 129 -8.35 16.80 -23.48
CA PHE A 129 -7.88 15.45 -23.15
C PHE A 129 -8.82 14.42 -23.82
N PRO A 130 -8.53 13.98 -25.05
CA PRO A 130 -9.42 13.10 -25.82
C PRO A 130 -9.35 11.63 -25.42
N VAL A 131 -8.32 11.24 -24.68
CA VAL A 131 -8.08 9.88 -24.19
C VAL A 131 -7.61 9.95 -22.74
N ASN A 132 -7.69 8.83 -22.02
CA ASN A 132 -7.43 8.75 -20.59
C ASN A 132 -6.82 7.39 -20.19
N GLU A 133 -5.96 7.38 -19.18
CA GLU A 133 -5.45 6.15 -18.55
C GLU A 133 -4.78 5.18 -19.56
N ILE A 134 -4.09 5.72 -20.57
CA ILE A 134 -3.46 4.92 -21.62
C ILE A 134 -2.32 4.09 -21.03
N ARG A 135 -2.32 2.78 -21.35
CA ARG A 135 -1.34 1.78 -20.88
C ARG A 135 -0.74 1.04 -22.07
N ALA A 136 0.44 0.45 -21.89
CA ALA A 136 0.99 -0.52 -22.83
C ALA A 136 0.08 -1.77 -22.88
N LYS A 137 -0.95 -1.76 -23.71
CA LYS A 137 -1.88 -2.89 -23.83
C LYS A 137 -1.21 -4.06 -24.58
N ARG A 138 -0.53 -4.93 -23.84
CA ARG A 138 -0.04 -6.25 -24.28
C ARG A 138 -0.59 -7.42 -23.46
N ALA A 139 -1.30 -7.14 -22.36
CA ALA A 139 -1.87 -8.18 -21.52
C ALA A 139 -3.17 -8.72 -22.14
N VAL A 140 -3.33 -10.04 -21.99
CA VAL A 140 -4.63 -10.68 -22.08
C VAL A 140 -5.57 -9.95 -21.11
N ASP A 141 -6.72 -9.49 -21.58
CA ASP A 141 -7.78 -9.03 -20.72
C ASP A 141 -8.08 -10.14 -19.70
N GLU A 142 -7.71 -9.93 -18.43
CA GLU A 142 -7.83 -10.91 -17.36
C GLU A 142 -9.28 -11.32 -17.09
N ALA A 143 -10.26 -10.53 -17.54
CA ALA A 143 -11.68 -10.84 -17.43
C ALA A 143 -12.20 -11.65 -18.62
N THR A 144 -11.62 -11.50 -19.81
CA THR A 144 -12.14 -12.14 -21.04
C THR A 144 -11.20 -13.16 -21.69
N GLY A 145 -9.95 -13.28 -21.21
CA GLY A 145 -8.95 -14.19 -21.77
C GLY A 145 -8.47 -13.79 -23.17
N LYS A 146 -8.84 -12.61 -23.68
CA LYS A 146 -8.45 -12.14 -25.01
C LYS A 146 -7.21 -11.25 -24.94
N LYS A 147 -6.16 -11.63 -25.67
CA LYS A 147 -5.05 -10.72 -25.99
C LYS A 147 -5.67 -9.54 -26.74
N GLU A 148 -5.60 -8.33 -26.19
CA GLU A 148 -6.15 -7.17 -26.88
C GLU A 148 -5.45 -7.04 -28.25
N PRO A 149 -6.18 -7.03 -29.37
CA PRO A 149 -5.54 -7.08 -30.67
C PRO A 149 -4.85 -5.75 -30.95
N GLN A 150 -3.60 -5.83 -31.39
CA GLN A 150 -2.88 -4.71 -31.96
C GLN A 150 -3.09 -4.77 -33.47
N PHE A 151 -3.57 -3.69 -34.07
CA PHE A 151 -3.69 -3.59 -35.53
C PHE A 151 -2.35 -4.03 -36.17
N ASN A 152 -2.38 -5.11 -36.96
CA ASN A 152 -1.22 -5.68 -37.65
C ASN A 152 0.03 -5.90 -36.77
N ASP A 153 -0.13 -6.35 -35.52
CA ASP A 153 0.97 -6.61 -34.58
C ASP A 153 1.88 -5.38 -34.30
N MET A 154 1.38 -4.17 -34.57
CA MET A 154 2.09 -2.93 -34.28
C MET A 154 2.37 -2.80 -32.79
N ASN A 155 3.56 -2.32 -32.45
CA ASN A 155 3.88 -1.99 -31.07
C ASN A 155 2.86 -1.00 -30.48
N ALA A 156 2.33 -1.28 -29.28
CA ALA A 156 1.31 -0.43 -28.65
C ALA A 156 1.68 1.06 -28.57
N TRP A 157 2.95 1.39 -28.29
CA TRP A 157 3.40 2.78 -28.19
C TRP A 157 3.74 3.40 -29.55
N ASP A 158 4.08 2.58 -30.54
CA ASP A 158 4.18 3.01 -31.94
C ASP A 158 2.78 3.38 -32.47
N TRP A 159 1.82 2.47 -32.32
CA TRP A 159 0.40 2.67 -32.65
C TRP A 159 -0.17 3.90 -31.94
N MET A 160 0.08 4.04 -30.63
CA MET A 160 -0.42 5.18 -29.84
C MET A 160 0.17 6.49 -30.32
N GLY A 161 1.46 6.52 -30.70
CA GLY A 161 2.09 7.72 -31.24
C GLY A 161 1.48 8.13 -32.58
N GLU A 162 1.26 7.18 -33.49
CA GLU A 162 0.56 7.44 -34.76
C GLU A 162 -0.87 7.94 -34.53
N PHE A 163 -1.63 7.32 -33.62
CA PHE A 163 -2.97 7.76 -33.26
C PHE A 163 -2.97 9.21 -32.73
N CYS A 164 -2.06 9.52 -31.80
CA CYS A 164 -1.94 10.87 -31.24
C CYS A 164 -1.56 11.91 -32.30
N TYR A 165 -0.68 11.55 -33.23
CA TYR A 165 -0.31 12.41 -34.35
C TYR A 165 -1.52 12.74 -35.22
N GLU A 166 -2.25 11.72 -35.69
CA GLU A 166 -3.40 11.90 -36.60
C GLU A 166 -4.55 12.64 -35.91
N PHE A 167 -4.87 12.29 -34.65
CA PHE A 167 -5.89 12.99 -33.87
C PHE A 167 -5.54 14.47 -33.67
N ALA A 168 -4.27 14.77 -33.35
CA ALA A 168 -3.83 16.13 -33.14
C ALA A 168 -3.95 16.98 -34.43
N LEU A 169 -3.67 16.40 -35.59
CA LEU A 169 -3.87 17.11 -36.87
C LEU A 169 -5.33 17.46 -37.11
N LEU A 170 -6.25 16.51 -36.92
CA LEU A 170 -7.70 16.73 -37.04
C LEU A 170 -8.18 17.83 -36.08
N ALA A 171 -7.80 17.72 -34.80
CA ALA A 171 -8.17 18.67 -33.78
C ALA A 171 -7.60 20.07 -34.04
N ASN A 172 -6.32 20.18 -34.42
CA ASN A 172 -5.69 21.48 -34.70
C ASN A 172 -6.26 22.16 -35.95
N GLN A 173 -6.66 21.38 -36.98
CA GLN A 173 -7.32 21.93 -38.17
C GLN A 173 -8.63 22.65 -37.82
N GLU A 174 -9.27 22.21 -36.75
CA GLU A 174 -10.50 22.77 -36.18
C GLU A 174 -10.20 23.78 -35.05
N GLY A 175 -8.94 24.19 -34.87
CA GLY A 175 -8.53 25.19 -33.89
C GLY A 175 -8.48 24.70 -32.42
N TYR A 176 -8.56 23.39 -32.18
CA TYR A 176 -8.46 22.82 -30.84
C TYR A 176 -7.00 22.59 -30.42
N LYS A 177 -6.72 22.78 -29.13
CA LYS A 177 -5.46 22.37 -28.49
C LYS A 177 -5.65 21.03 -27.80
N VAL A 178 -4.66 20.15 -27.87
CA VAL A 178 -4.76 18.78 -27.33
C VAL A 178 -3.57 18.41 -26.45
N ALA A 179 -3.84 17.65 -25.39
CA ALA A 179 -2.83 17.02 -24.54
C ALA A 179 -3.05 15.51 -24.51
N MET A 180 -2.11 14.75 -25.09
CA MET A 180 -2.23 13.30 -25.32
C MET A 180 -0.89 12.60 -25.04
N PRO A 181 -0.87 11.30 -24.68
CA PRO A 181 -1.99 10.36 -24.61
C PRO A 181 -2.70 10.30 -23.26
N GLN A 182 -2.33 11.13 -22.27
CA GLN A 182 -2.78 10.95 -20.88
C GLN A 182 -2.43 9.55 -20.36
N ALA A 183 -1.15 9.18 -20.51
CA ALA A 183 -0.66 7.87 -20.09
C ALA A 183 -0.86 7.68 -18.58
N ASN A 184 -1.35 6.52 -18.16
CA ASN A 184 -1.49 6.16 -16.74
C ASN A 184 -0.12 6.28 -16.03
N SER A 185 -0.12 6.54 -14.73
CA SER A 185 1.11 6.60 -13.93
C SER A 185 1.91 5.30 -14.00
N GLY A 186 3.24 5.42 -14.05
CA GLY A 186 4.17 4.31 -14.34
C GLY A 186 4.30 3.91 -15.81
N GLU A 187 3.48 4.45 -16.73
CA GLU A 187 3.51 4.16 -18.18
C GLU A 187 3.93 5.36 -19.05
N PRO A 188 4.72 5.18 -20.12
CA PRO A 188 5.37 3.95 -20.52
C PRO A 188 6.53 3.55 -19.58
N LYS A 189 6.67 2.24 -19.35
CA LYS A 189 7.83 1.66 -18.67
C LYS A 189 9.10 1.76 -19.53
N ILE A 190 10.27 1.78 -18.89
CA ILE A 190 11.58 1.97 -19.55
C ILE A 190 12.38 0.66 -19.70
N LYS A 191 11.93 -0.46 -19.11
CA LYS A 191 12.34 -1.83 -19.50
C LYS A 191 11.35 -2.93 -19.03
N GLU A 192 11.24 -3.94 -19.89
CA GLU A 192 10.77 -5.34 -19.78
C GLU A 192 9.28 -5.69 -19.56
N LEU A 193 8.63 -6.12 -20.65
CA LEU A 193 8.18 -7.50 -20.80
C LEU A 193 9.13 -8.18 -21.81
N ASP A 194 9.67 -9.36 -21.50
CA ASP A 194 10.40 -10.28 -22.40
C ASP A 194 11.82 -9.87 -22.87
N ASP A 195 12.72 -9.41 -21.98
CA ASP A 195 14.16 -9.21 -22.24
C ASP A 195 14.57 -8.28 -23.41
N VAL A 196 13.63 -7.58 -24.05
CA VAL A 196 13.94 -6.59 -25.09
C VAL A 196 13.91 -5.19 -24.50
N ALA A 197 15.09 -4.55 -24.44
CA ALA A 197 15.23 -3.15 -24.09
C ALA A 197 14.50 -2.27 -25.11
N MET A 198 13.34 -1.74 -24.75
CA MET A 198 12.55 -0.89 -25.64
C MET A 198 12.14 0.40 -24.97
N ASP A 199 12.64 1.51 -25.51
CA ASP A 199 12.24 2.86 -25.11
C ASP A 199 10.97 3.25 -25.88
N ALA A 200 9.82 3.27 -25.19
CA ALA A 200 8.53 3.60 -25.78
C ALA A 200 8.50 5.00 -26.40
N TRP A 201 9.27 5.96 -25.87
CA TRP A 201 9.34 7.32 -26.39
C TRP A 201 10.07 7.40 -27.72
N LYS A 202 10.90 6.40 -28.04
CA LYS A 202 11.68 6.32 -29.28
C LYS A 202 11.03 5.47 -30.36
N GLN A 203 9.84 4.91 -30.11
CA GLN A 203 9.10 4.20 -31.15
C GLN A 203 8.78 5.15 -32.32
N PRO A 204 8.76 4.68 -33.59
CA PRO A 204 8.60 5.55 -34.76
C PRO A 204 7.40 6.52 -34.69
N GLY A 205 6.22 6.02 -34.34
CA GLY A 205 4.99 6.78 -34.19
C GLY A 205 5.05 7.76 -33.02
N MET A 206 5.69 7.37 -31.90
CA MET A 206 5.86 8.27 -30.76
C MET A 206 6.82 9.40 -31.12
N LYS A 207 7.92 9.10 -31.81
CA LYS A 207 8.83 10.09 -32.37
C LYS A 207 8.09 11.06 -33.30
N LYS A 208 7.22 10.55 -34.19
CA LYS A 208 6.39 11.36 -35.10
C LYS A 208 5.47 12.32 -34.33
N PHE A 209 4.80 11.85 -33.27
CA PHE A 209 3.99 12.70 -32.40
C PHE A 209 4.82 13.75 -31.63
N LEU A 210 5.99 13.38 -31.10
CA LEU A 210 6.88 14.30 -30.39
C LEU A 210 7.44 15.39 -31.31
N GLN A 211 7.74 15.07 -32.58
CA GLN A 211 8.10 16.06 -33.59
C GLN A 211 6.95 17.04 -33.85
N LEU A 212 5.69 16.57 -33.86
CA LEU A 212 4.53 17.45 -33.98
C LEU A 212 4.40 18.38 -32.76
N CYS A 213 4.58 17.86 -31.55
CA CYS A 213 4.61 18.67 -30.32
C CYS A 213 5.68 19.77 -30.39
N ALA A 214 6.90 19.42 -30.84
CA ALA A 214 7.99 20.38 -31.01
C ALA A 214 7.68 21.44 -32.08
N LYS A 215 6.98 21.06 -33.17
CA LYS A 215 6.60 21.97 -34.25
C LYS A 215 5.41 22.87 -33.88
N ARG A 216 4.51 22.41 -33.00
CA ARG A 216 3.26 23.09 -32.62
C ARG A 216 3.08 23.15 -31.09
N PRO A 217 4.02 23.71 -30.32
CA PRO A 217 4.01 23.62 -28.86
C PRO A 217 2.83 24.36 -28.20
N GLN A 218 2.17 25.27 -28.93
CA GLN A 218 0.98 26.00 -28.47
C GLN A 218 -0.34 25.28 -28.80
N GLN A 219 -0.30 24.20 -29.58
CA GLN A 219 -1.49 23.48 -30.03
C GLN A 219 -1.47 21.99 -29.66
N VAL A 220 -0.29 21.42 -29.45
CA VAL A 220 -0.10 20.00 -29.12
C VAL A 220 0.92 19.88 -28.02
N CYS A 221 0.58 19.14 -26.97
CA CYS A 221 1.50 18.82 -25.87
C CYS A 221 1.33 17.37 -25.41
N VAL A 222 2.28 16.89 -24.62
CA VAL A 222 2.23 15.54 -24.06
C VAL A 222 1.39 15.54 -22.78
N GLY A 223 0.42 14.64 -22.72
CA GLY A 223 -0.42 14.37 -21.55
C GLY A 223 0.08 13.18 -20.74
N LEU A 224 0.23 13.33 -19.42
CA LEU A 224 0.67 12.27 -18.50
C LEU A 224 -0.18 12.25 -17.23
N HIS A 225 -0.29 11.11 -16.56
CA HIS A 225 -0.75 11.04 -15.16
C HIS A 225 0.41 10.79 -14.20
N GLU A 226 0.52 11.51 -13.09
CA GLU A 226 1.59 11.28 -12.10
C GLU A 226 1.00 11.06 -10.70
N TYR A 227 0.93 9.78 -10.30
CA TYR A 227 0.55 9.35 -8.96
C TYR A 227 1.74 8.67 -8.28
N SER A 228 2.05 9.02 -7.04
CA SER A 228 3.09 8.29 -6.28
C SER A 228 2.63 6.91 -5.82
N TRP A 229 1.30 6.71 -5.74
CA TRP A 229 0.61 5.61 -5.06
C TRP A 229 0.88 5.55 -3.56
N GLU A 230 1.43 6.60 -2.95
CA GLU A 230 1.70 6.65 -1.51
C GLU A 230 1.38 7.99 -0.87
N VAL A 231 0.69 7.96 0.26
CA VAL A 231 0.31 9.16 1.03
C VAL A 231 1.22 9.42 2.24
N SER A 232 1.97 8.40 2.69
CA SER A 232 2.82 8.47 3.89
C SER A 232 4.26 8.86 3.56
N ASP A 233 4.83 9.79 4.35
CA ASP A 233 6.24 10.19 4.29
C ASP A 233 7.18 8.96 4.43
N ASP A 234 6.83 8.01 5.32
CA ASP A 234 7.67 6.84 5.63
C ASP A 234 7.84 5.88 4.44
N MET A 235 6.91 5.94 3.48
CA MET A 235 6.96 5.15 2.24
C MET A 235 7.45 5.99 1.04
N GLY A 236 8.09 7.13 1.31
CA GLY A 236 8.59 8.07 0.30
C GLY A 236 7.57 9.12 -0.17
N GLY A 237 6.34 9.08 0.34
CA GLY A 237 5.32 10.10 0.12
C GLY A 237 5.02 10.34 -1.37
N ILE A 238 4.97 11.61 -1.76
CA ILE A 238 4.74 11.99 -3.18
C ILE A 238 5.90 11.62 -4.10
N LEU A 239 7.11 11.40 -3.56
CA LEU A 239 8.29 11.01 -4.32
C LEU A 239 8.52 9.49 -4.30
N ALA A 240 7.58 8.70 -3.78
CA ALA A 240 7.64 7.25 -3.83
C ALA A 240 7.76 6.76 -5.29
N GLY A 241 8.88 6.10 -5.60
CA GLY A 241 9.19 5.65 -6.96
C GLY A 241 9.63 6.76 -7.91
N TYR A 242 10.02 7.94 -7.41
CA TYR A 242 10.65 8.98 -8.22
C TYR A 242 11.97 8.48 -8.86
N PRO A 243 12.29 8.81 -10.11
CA PRO A 243 11.48 9.59 -11.06
C PRO A 243 10.59 8.72 -11.96
N THR A 244 10.38 7.44 -11.66
CA THR A 244 9.61 6.52 -12.54
C THR A 244 8.09 6.69 -12.48
N LYS A 245 7.58 7.30 -11.41
CA LYS A 245 6.18 7.71 -11.25
C LYS A 245 6.05 9.23 -11.39
N VAL A 246 6.00 9.96 -10.27
CA VAL A 246 6.19 11.41 -10.26
C VAL A 246 7.61 11.69 -10.77
N GLY A 247 7.75 12.63 -11.72
CA GLY A 247 9.04 12.96 -12.33
C GLY A 247 9.39 12.22 -13.62
N ARG A 248 8.53 11.32 -14.11
CA ARG A 248 8.84 10.45 -15.27
C ARG A 248 8.93 11.18 -16.59
N PHE A 249 8.38 12.38 -16.66
CA PHE A 249 8.57 13.28 -17.78
C PHE A 249 10.05 13.49 -18.15
N GLN A 250 10.96 13.31 -17.19
CA GLN A 250 12.39 13.44 -17.42
C GLN A 250 12.92 12.41 -18.41
N TYR A 251 12.36 11.20 -18.44
CA TYR A 251 12.73 10.18 -19.41
C TYR A 251 12.24 10.52 -20.81
N LEU A 252 11.05 11.11 -20.93
CA LEU A 252 10.57 11.71 -22.17
C LEU A 252 11.52 12.82 -22.64
N PHE A 253 11.92 13.74 -21.76
CA PHE A 253 12.86 14.80 -22.11
C PHE A 253 14.22 14.27 -22.55
N ARG A 254 14.76 13.25 -21.87
CA ARG A 254 15.99 12.58 -22.30
C ARG A 254 15.82 11.95 -23.69
N ALA A 255 14.72 11.24 -23.95
CA ALA A 255 14.46 10.67 -25.27
C ALA A 255 14.38 11.74 -26.36
N CYS A 256 13.74 12.89 -26.09
CA CYS A 256 13.73 14.05 -26.98
C CYS A 256 15.14 14.60 -27.22
N ASP A 257 15.93 14.82 -26.16
CA ASP A 257 17.30 15.32 -26.25
C ASP A 257 18.18 14.38 -27.10
N GLU A 258 18.08 13.07 -26.88
CA GLU A 258 18.82 12.05 -27.63
C GLU A 258 18.38 11.96 -29.10
N MET A 259 17.10 12.22 -29.40
CA MET A 259 16.58 12.27 -30.77
C MET A 259 16.76 13.63 -31.45
N GLY A 260 17.31 14.64 -30.75
CA GLY A 260 17.43 16.00 -31.27
C GLY A 260 16.08 16.71 -31.48
N ILE A 261 15.05 16.33 -30.71
CA ILE A 261 13.71 16.93 -30.74
C ILE A 261 13.61 17.93 -29.58
N ALA A 262 13.07 19.12 -29.82
CA ALA A 262 12.82 20.07 -28.74
C ALA A 262 11.85 19.47 -27.70
N ARG A 263 12.19 19.59 -26.41
CA ARG A 263 11.36 19.04 -25.32
C ARG A 263 9.92 19.59 -25.43
N PRO A 264 8.90 18.72 -25.50
CA PRO A 264 7.52 19.15 -25.68
C PRO A 264 6.97 19.78 -24.41
N ASN A 265 5.94 20.62 -24.54
CA ASN A 265 5.13 21.01 -23.40
C ASN A 265 4.44 19.77 -22.79
N ILE A 266 4.15 19.83 -21.48
CA ILE A 266 3.53 18.73 -20.73
C ILE A 266 2.41 19.24 -19.85
N ILE A 267 1.31 18.51 -19.84
CA ILE A 267 0.21 18.68 -18.89
C ILE A 267 0.00 17.35 -18.17
N PHE A 268 -0.07 17.40 -16.84
CA PHE A 268 -0.44 16.24 -16.05
C PHE A 268 -1.95 16.24 -15.83
N GLY A 269 -2.69 15.50 -16.66
CA GLY A 269 -4.16 15.45 -16.64
C GLY A 269 -4.72 14.95 -15.31
N GLU A 270 -3.95 14.12 -14.63
CA GLU A 270 -4.18 13.70 -13.25
C GLU A 270 -2.86 13.66 -12.49
N TRP A 271 -2.87 14.13 -11.25
CA TRP A 271 -1.72 14.18 -10.38
C TRP A 271 -2.14 13.89 -8.94
N GLY A 272 -1.29 13.22 -8.17
CA GLY A 272 -1.55 13.06 -6.74
C GLY A 272 -0.82 11.89 -6.09
N TRP A 273 -1.46 11.34 -5.07
CA TRP A 273 -0.90 10.27 -4.25
C TRP A 273 -1.57 8.95 -4.62
N LYS A 274 -2.79 8.70 -4.13
CA LYS A 274 -3.62 7.55 -4.49
C LYS A 274 -4.87 8.00 -5.25
N HIS A 275 -5.49 7.09 -5.98
CA HIS A 275 -6.72 7.37 -6.73
C HIS A 275 -7.92 7.67 -5.80
N ASP A 276 -7.90 7.19 -4.57
CA ASP A 276 -9.01 7.23 -3.60
C ASP A 276 -8.76 8.15 -2.40
N ARG A 277 -7.53 8.65 -2.19
CA ARG A 277 -7.14 9.46 -1.03
C ARG A 277 -6.01 10.46 -1.32
N THR A 278 -6.04 11.58 -0.58
CA THR A 278 -4.92 12.51 -0.42
C THR A 278 -4.42 12.49 1.03
N PRO A 279 -3.17 12.89 1.33
CA PRO A 279 -2.70 13.01 2.70
C PRO A 279 -3.35 14.24 3.40
N PRO A 280 -3.28 14.33 4.75
CA PRO A 280 -3.71 15.52 5.47
C PRO A 280 -3.06 16.81 4.93
N PRO A 281 -3.72 17.98 4.99
CA PRO A 281 -3.23 19.20 4.36
C PRO A 281 -1.80 19.59 4.71
N GLU A 282 -1.37 19.39 5.95
CA GLU A 282 -0.02 19.69 6.42
C GLU A 282 1.05 18.86 5.70
N VAL A 283 0.76 17.59 5.45
CA VAL A 283 1.61 16.65 4.70
C VAL A 283 1.51 16.95 3.20
N GLY A 284 0.28 17.09 2.70
CA GLY A 284 0.01 17.39 1.29
C GLY A 284 0.71 18.64 0.80
N ILE A 285 0.75 19.71 1.61
CA ILE A 285 1.45 20.94 1.25
C ILE A 285 2.97 20.77 1.18
N ARG A 286 3.59 19.99 2.08
CA ARG A 286 5.03 19.69 1.99
C ARG A 286 5.35 18.90 0.72
N HIS A 287 4.55 17.87 0.45
CA HIS A 287 4.63 17.07 -0.77
C HIS A 287 4.49 17.92 -2.05
N ILE A 288 3.45 18.76 -2.12
CA ILE A 288 3.23 19.65 -3.26
C ILE A 288 4.43 20.60 -3.43
N ARG A 289 5.02 21.10 -2.34
CA ARG A 289 6.22 21.95 -2.41
C ARG A 289 7.38 21.21 -3.08
N GLN A 290 7.69 19.98 -2.67
CA GLN A 290 8.79 19.18 -3.23
C GLN A 290 8.64 19.01 -4.75
N VAL A 291 7.43 18.68 -5.21
CA VAL A 291 7.18 18.48 -6.64
C VAL A 291 7.10 19.80 -7.40
N ALA A 292 6.58 20.86 -6.78
CA ALA A 292 6.59 22.19 -7.37
C ALA A 292 8.02 22.69 -7.61
N GLU A 293 8.99 22.38 -6.74
CA GLU A 293 10.42 22.66 -6.97
C GLU A 293 10.94 21.91 -8.20
N ILE A 294 10.62 20.63 -8.33
CA ILE A 294 10.99 19.81 -9.48
C ILE A 294 10.42 20.40 -10.77
N TYR A 295 9.11 20.69 -10.81
CA TYR A 295 8.42 21.20 -11.99
C TYR A 295 8.81 22.64 -12.34
N ALA A 296 9.14 23.48 -11.37
CA ALA A 296 9.57 24.85 -11.60
C ALA A 296 10.86 24.95 -12.41
N ARG A 297 11.73 23.92 -12.35
CA ARG A 297 12.96 23.84 -13.16
C ARG A 297 12.68 23.74 -14.67
N HIS A 298 11.48 23.33 -15.06
CA HIS A 298 11.14 22.99 -16.45
C HIS A 298 10.04 23.91 -16.98
N PRO A 299 10.34 24.80 -17.93
CA PRO A 299 9.33 25.70 -18.51
C PRO A 299 8.28 24.93 -19.31
N GLN A 300 8.62 23.74 -19.81
CA GLN A 300 7.73 22.86 -20.56
C GLN A 300 6.57 22.29 -19.73
N ILE A 301 6.71 22.17 -18.41
CA ILE A 301 5.58 21.75 -17.57
C ILE A 301 4.60 22.92 -17.51
N LEU A 302 3.39 22.74 -18.05
CA LEU A 302 2.37 23.77 -18.06
C LEU A 302 1.52 23.72 -16.78
N GLY A 303 1.08 22.53 -16.39
CA GLY A 303 0.28 22.34 -15.18
C GLY A 303 0.10 20.88 -14.79
N ALA A 304 -0.25 20.65 -13.53
CA ALA A 304 -0.62 19.36 -12.97
C ALA A 304 -1.92 19.48 -12.17
N PHE A 305 -2.84 18.53 -12.26
CA PHE A 305 -4.15 18.65 -11.60
C PHE A 305 -4.37 17.59 -10.53
N ILE A 306 -4.49 18.02 -9.27
CA ILE A 306 -4.79 17.16 -8.13
C ILE A 306 -6.13 16.46 -8.37
N TRP A 307 -6.09 15.13 -8.42
CA TRP A 307 -7.26 14.25 -8.37
C TRP A 307 -7.83 14.23 -6.94
N TYR A 308 -9.10 14.51 -6.65
CA TYR A 308 -10.20 14.95 -7.52
C TYR A 308 -11.33 15.60 -6.69
N LEU A 309 -11.91 16.70 -7.19
CA LEU A 309 -12.99 17.46 -6.53
C LEU A 309 -14.41 17.03 -6.93
N GLY A 310 -14.57 16.08 -7.84
CA GLY A 310 -15.90 15.62 -8.29
C GLY A 310 -16.43 14.41 -7.51
N PRO A 311 -17.72 14.07 -7.63
CA PRO A 311 -18.25 12.80 -7.12
C PRO A 311 -17.52 11.63 -7.80
N TYR A 312 -16.76 10.87 -7.02
CA TYR A 312 -16.05 9.69 -7.49
C TYR A 312 -16.53 8.48 -6.71
N ASN A 313 -17.47 7.71 -7.28
CA ASN A 313 -18.18 6.59 -6.66
C ASN A 313 -18.75 6.88 -5.25
N ASN A 314 -19.82 6.20 -4.81
CA ASN A 314 -20.42 6.51 -3.51
C ASN A 314 -19.58 6.00 -2.31
N SER A 315 -18.36 5.50 -2.54
CA SER A 315 -17.50 4.85 -1.56
C SER A 315 -16.11 5.50 -1.37
N SER A 316 -15.65 6.38 -2.27
CA SER A 316 -14.33 7.01 -2.14
C SER A 316 -14.40 8.33 -1.38
N ARG A 317 -13.33 8.62 -0.63
CA ARG A 317 -13.18 9.84 0.18
C ARG A 317 -12.45 10.96 -0.57
N ILE A 318 -12.08 10.74 -1.83
CA ILE A 318 -11.11 11.58 -2.53
C ILE A 318 -11.57 13.04 -2.66
N ASN A 319 -12.86 13.29 -2.90
CA ASN A 319 -13.41 14.64 -3.00
C ASN A 319 -13.33 15.39 -1.66
N ASN A 320 -13.68 14.71 -0.57
CA ASN A 320 -13.63 15.26 0.79
C ASN A 320 -12.19 15.53 1.24
N ASP A 321 -11.24 14.72 0.82
CA ASP A 321 -9.82 14.94 1.14
C ASP A 321 -9.22 16.04 0.25
N THR A 322 -9.56 16.07 -1.04
CA THR A 322 -9.05 17.06 -2.00
C THR A 322 -9.57 18.46 -1.70
N VAL A 323 -10.85 18.62 -1.31
CA VAL A 323 -11.41 19.94 -0.98
C VAL A 323 -10.69 20.60 0.20
N ARG A 324 -10.16 19.82 1.14
CA ARG A 324 -9.38 20.31 2.29
C ARG A 324 -8.02 20.89 1.87
N LEU A 325 -7.52 20.56 0.68
CA LEU A 325 -6.28 21.11 0.13
C LEU A 325 -6.50 22.45 -0.58
N LEU A 326 -7.74 22.80 -0.94
CA LEU A 326 -8.04 23.94 -1.80
C LEU A 326 -7.50 25.27 -1.26
N GLU A 327 -7.89 25.65 -0.04
CA GLU A 327 -7.43 26.89 0.58
C GLU A 327 -5.93 26.86 0.90
N PRO A 328 -5.37 25.81 1.55
CA PRO A 328 -3.93 25.72 1.81
C PRO A 328 -3.06 25.82 0.54
N VAL A 329 -3.45 25.15 -0.54
CA VAL A 329 -2.71 25.19 -1.82
C VAL A 329 -2.82 26.56 -2.46
N THR A 330 -4.00 27.20 -2.42
CA THR A 330 -4.17 28.57 -2.93
C THR A 330 -3.22 29.52 -2.23
N ARG A 331 -3.26 29.54 -0.90
CA ARG A 331 -2.42 30.42 -0.08
C ARG A 331 -0.94 30.16 -0.33
N LYS A 332 -0.53 28.90 -0.37
CA LYS A 332 0.88 28.56 -0.62
C LYS A 332 1.34 28.86 -2.03
N THR A 333 0.46 28.77 -3.03
CA THR A 333 0.77 29.18 -4.41
C THR A 333 0.96 30.69 -4.51
N LEU A 334 0.18 31.48 -3.77
CA LEU A 334 0.38 32.93 -3.66
C LEU A 334 1.73 33.28 -3.02
N GLU A 335 2.16 32.52 -2.01
CA GLU A 335 3.41 32.74 -1.26
C GLU A 335 4.67 32.25 -1.99
N TRP A 336 4.62 31.06 -2.61
CA TRP A 336 5.81 30.39 -3.10
C TRP A 336 6.35 30.99 -4.39
N ARG A 337 7.66 31.22 -4.40
CA ARG A 337 8.44 31.55 -5.58
C ARG A 337 9.62 30.59 -5.70
N PHE A 338 10.00 30.31 -6.94
CA PHE A 338 11.09 29.41 -7.31
C PHE A 338 12.04 30.11 -8.29
N PRO A 339 13.30 29.66 -8.41
CA PRO A 339 14.22 30.17 -9.42
C PRO A 339 13.63 30.08 -10.83
N ASP A 340 14.01 31.03 -11.69
CA ASP A 340 13.57 31.03 -13.09
C ASP A 340 14.07 29.74 -13.79
N PRO A 341 13.20 29.01 -14.50
CA PRO A 341 13.59 27.80 -15.19
C PRO A 341 14.67 28.08 -16.24
N GLN A 342 15.61 27.14 -16.37
CA GLN A 342 16.49 27.11 -17.53
C GLN A 342 15.71 26.57 -18.74
N PRO A 343 16.00 27.01 -19.98
CA PRO A 343 15.29 26.55 -21.19
C PRO A 343 15.21 25.02 -21.29
N ASN A 344 16.28 24.33 -20.91
CA ASN A 344 16.35 22.88 -20.78
C ASN A 344 16.71 22.51 -19.33
N GLY A 345 15.80 22.77 -18.38
CA GLY A 345 15.97 22.44 -16.96
C GLY A 345 16.67 21.09 -16.72
N SER A 346 17.54 21.05 -15.71
CA SER A 346 18.35 19.87 -15.38
C SER A 346 17.49 18.63 -15.16
N LEU A 347 17.93 17.50 -15.71
CA LEU A 347 17.33 16.21 -15.44
C LEU A 347 18.06 15.56 -14.26
N ASP A 348 17.31 14.95 -13.35
CA ASP A 348 17.82 14.19 -12.20
C ASP A 348 18.12 12.73 -12.59
N ILE A 349 17.97 12.39 -13.87
CA ILE A 349 18.35 11.10 -14.47
C ILE A 349 19.67 11.23 -15.25
N PRO A 350 20.52 10.19 -15.29
CA PRO A 350 21.75 10.23 -16.07
C PRO A 350 21.50 10.50 -17.56
N THR A 351 22.27 11.42 -18.13
CA THR A 351 22.39 11.59 -19.59
C THR A 351 23.43 10.60 -20.12
N GLN A 352 23.11 9.84 -21.17
CA GLN A 352 24.12 9.01 -21.84
C GLN A 352 25.12 9.93 -22.56
N ALA A 353 26.41 9.83 -22.21
CA ALA A 353 27.46 10.53 -22.94
C ALA A 353 27.50 10.01 -24.39
N LYS A 354 27.58 10.93 -25.38
CA LYS A 354 27.86 10.55 -26.77
C LYS A 354 29.16 9.72 -26.80
N PRO A 355 29.23 8.60 -27.53
CA PRO A 355 30.48 7.86 -27.68
C PRO A 355 31.54 8.77 -28.29
N LYS A 356 32.68 8.92 -27.62
CA LYS A 356 33.87 9.48 -28.25
C LYS A 356 34.41 8.46 -29.25
N ASP A 357 34.78 8.95 -30.42
CA ASP A 357 35.34 8.16 -31.51
C ASP A 357 36.48 7.24 -31.03
N ALA A 358 36.46 6.03 -31.59
CA ALA A 358 37.38 4.95 -31.28
C ALA A 358 38.81 5.30 -31.71
N ASP A 359 39.73 5.31 -30.75
CA ASP A 359 41.17 5.14 -31.02
C ASP A 359 41.66 3.83 -30.40
N ASN A 360 41.94 2.90 -31.31
CA ASN A 360 42.61 1.62 -31.09
C ASN A 360 44.01 1.81 -30.52
N LYS A 361 44.29 1.29 -29.31
CA LYS A 361 45.61 0.71 -28.97
C LYS A 361 45.48 -0.47 -28.01
N PRO A 362 46.19 -1.59 -28.27
CA PRO A 362 46.15 -2.78 -27.41
C PRO A 362 47.12 -2.60 -26.23
N ILE A 363 46.71 -3.02 -25.02
CA ILE A 363 47.61 -3.12 -23.88
C ILE A 363 47.62 -4.56 -23.33
N VAL A 364 48.86 -5.02 -23.23
CA VAL A 364 49.39 -6.35 -22.93
C VAL A 364 49.26 -6.69 -21.45
N VAL A 365 48.98 -7.96 -21.18
CA VAL A 365 49.01 -8.59 -19.86
C VAL A 365 50.44 -8.94 -19.46
N THR A 366 50.91 -8.39 -18.34
CA THR A 366 52.01 -8.91 -17.48
C THR A 366 51.76 -8.34 -16.08
N GLY A 367 51.81 -9.01 -14.94
CA GLY A 367 52.17 -10.37 -14.54
C GLY A 367 52.60 -10.33 -13.07
N LYS A 368 52.39 -11.45 -12.36
CA LYS A 368 53.00 -11.90 -11.09
C LYS A 368 52.36 -11.55 -9.75
N HIS A 369 51.75 -12.60 -9.20
CA HIS A 369 51.59 -12.88 -7.77
C HIS A 369 52.91 -12.76 -6.99
N HIS A 370 52.84 -12.09 -5.84
CA HIS A 370 53.65 -12.40 -4.66
C HIS A 370 52.71 -12.63 -3.48
N SER A 371 52.78 -13.83 -2.91
CA SER A 371 52.11 -14.24 -1.69
C SER A 371 53.02 -13.97 -0.49
N GLU A 372 52.57 -13.12 0.43
CA GLU A 372 53.02 -13.11 1.82
C GLU A 372 51.79 -13.26 2.71
N THR A 373 51.65 -14.46 3.25
CA THR A 373 50.58 -14.85 4.19
C THR A 373 50.88 -14.28 5.57
N THR A 374 50.19 -13.21 5.92
CA THR A 374 49.92 -12.85 7.31
C THR A 374 48.47 -13.24 7.57
N GLU A 375 48.22 -14.13 8.54
CA GLU A 375 46.88 -14.64 8.83
C GLU A 375 46.05 -13.52 9.50
N VAL A 376 45.42 -12.69 8.68
CA VAL A 376 44.47 -11.66 9.13
C VAL A 376 43.15 -12.36 9.46
N LYS A 377 42.71 -12.27 10.72
CA LYS A 377 41.38 -12.74 11.14
C LYS A 377 40.32 -12.17 10.19
N ALA A 378 39.65 -13.04 9.45
CA ALA A 378 38.64 -12.64 8.48
C ALA A 378 37.49 -11.90 9.19
N VAL A 379 37.27 -10.64 8.81
CA VAL A 379 36.11 -9.86 9.22
C VAL A 379 35.01 -10.16 8.22
N TRP A 380 33.84 -10.55 8.70
CA TRP A 380 32.70 -10.89 7.84
C TRP A 380 31.63 -9.81 7.94
N GLY A 381 30.88 -9.65 6.86
CA GLY A 381 29.69 -8.81 6.82
C GLY A 381 28.61 -9.43 5.97
N THR A 382 27.47 -8.76 5.95
CA THR A 382 26.31 -9.19 5.17
C THR A 382 25.74 -8.01 4.41
N VAL A 383 25.39 -8.22 3.14
CA VAL A 383 24.69 -7.22 2.34
C VAL A 383 23.35 -6.90 3.01
N ASN A 384 23.12 -5.62 3.27
CA ASN A 384 21.89 -5.09 3.85
C ASN A 384 21.32 -4.02 2.91
N SER A 385 20.76 -4.50 1.81
CA SER A 385 20.17 -3.68 0.75
C SER A 385 18.98 -4.40 0.15
N GLN A 386 17.79 -3.80 0.22
CA GLN A 386 16.52 -4.37 -0.27
C GLN A 386 16.55 -4.77 -1.75
N TYR A 387 17.43 -4.16 -2.55
CA TYR A 387 17.55 -4.42 -4.00
C TYR A 387 18.86 -5.14 -4.39
N GLY A 388 19.60 -5.64 -3.40
CA GLY A 388 20.96 -6.13 -3.60
C GLY A 388 22.01 -5.02 -3.61
N LEU A 389 23.28 -5.40 -3.62
CA LEU A 389 24.43 -4.51 -3.54
C LEU A 389 25.42 -4.84 -4.65
N ASN A 390 25.73 -3.84 -5.46
CA ASN A 390 26.69 -3.99 -6.55
C ASN A 390 28.10 -4.23 -6.01
N LEU A 391 28.67 -5.40 -6.30
CA LEU A 391 30.11 -5.65 -6.18
C LEU A 391 30.79 -5.00 -7.37
N ARG A 392 31.64 -4.01 -7.11
CA ARG A 392 32.27 -3.19 -8.15
C ARG A 392 33.74 -3.52 -8.35
N SER A 393 34.29 -3.22 -9.54
CA SER A 393 35.72 -3.35 -9.82
C SER A 393 36.55 -2.23 -9.19
N GLU A 394 35.91 -1.11 -8.81
CA GLU A 394 36.55 0.05 -8.19
C GLU A 394 35.66 0.65 -7.08
N PRO A 395 36.24 1.29 -6.03
CA PRO A 395 35.49 1.86 -4.91
C PRO A 395 34.86 3.22 -5.27
N ALA A 396 33.94 3.23 -6.23
CA ALA A 396 33.23 4.44 -6.66
C ALA A 396 31.83 4.12 -7.23
N THR A 397 30.86 5.02 -6.99
CA THR A 397 29.53 4.92 -7.61
C THR A 397 29.43 5.61 -8.97
N ASP A 398 30.42 6.43 -9.35
CA ASP A 398 30.40 7.30 -10.53
C ASP A 398 30.87 6.62 -11.83
N GLY A 399 31.44 5.42 -11.74
CA GLY A 399 31.87 4.62 -12.89
C GLY A 399 30.75 3.96 -13.71
N GLY A 400 29.49 4.09 -13.31
CA GLY A 400 28.33 3.50 -14.02
C GLY A 400 28.23 1.97 -13.93
N GLU A 401 27.36 1.36 -14.74
CA GLU A 401 27.13 -0.10 -14.78
C GLU A 401 28.36 -0.90 -15.21
N SER A 402 29.27 -0.31 -16.00
CA SER A 402 30.51 -0.96 -16.48
C SER A 402 31.50 -1.31 -15.38
N THR A 403 31.33 -0.76 -14.18
CA THR A 403 32.13 -1.10 -13.00
C THR A 403 31.45 -2.12 -12.09
N VAL A 404 30.20 -2.49 -12.35
CA VAL A 404 29.48 -3.51 -11.58
C VAL A 404 29.90 -4.88 -12.11
N LYS A 405 30.61 -5.65 -11.29
CA LYS A 405 31.00 -7.02 -11.62
C LYS A 405 29.79 -7.94 -11.49
N ILE A 406 29.13 -7.89 -10.34
CA ILE A 406 27.90 -8.63 -10.05
C ILE A 406 27.03 -7.83 -9.06
N MET A 407 25.73 -8.12 -9.01
CA MET A 407 24.85 -7.63 -7.95
C MET A 407 24.66 -8.73 -6.90
N LEU A 408 25.11 -8.47 -5.66
CA LEU A 408 24.97 -9.37 -4.53
C LEU A 408 23.56 -9.23 -3.95
N GLU A 409 22.85 -10.32 -3.70
CA GLU A 409 21.51 -10.25 -3.12
C GLU A 409 21.52 -9.76 -1.67
N ASN A 410 20.39 -9.26 -1.18
CA ASN A 410 20.24 -8.95 0.25
C ASN A 410 20.52 -10.19 1.10
N GLY A 411 21.30 -10.06 2.17
CA GLY A 411 21.70 -11.20 2.97
C GLY A 411 22.94 -11.95 2.44
N THR A 412 23.50 -11.56 1.27
CA THR A 412 24.73 -12.19 0.78
C THR A 412 25.87 -11.96 1.77
N ARG A 413 26.52 -13.06 2.18
CA ARG A 413 27.67 -12.99 3.08
C ARG A 413 28.93 -12.62 2.30
N LEU A 414 29.71 -11.70 2.84
CA LEU A 414 30.93 -11.19 2.22
C LEU A 414 32.08 -11.21 3.23
N LYS A 415 33.27 -11.57 2.74
CA LYS A 415 34.51 -11.53 3.52
C LYS A 415 35.16 -10.17 3.29
N ILE A 416 35.24 -9.35 4.32
CA ILE A 416 35.85 -8.02 4.26
C ILE A 416 37.37 -8.18 4.36
N LEU A 417 38.06 -7.75 3.30
CA LEU A 417 39.52 -7.83 3.17
C LEU A 417 40.16 -6.53 3.64
N ASN A 418 39.56 -5.38 3.30
CA ASN A 418 40.07 -4.06 3.66
C ASN A 418 38.96 -2.99 3.64
N THR A 419 39.23 -1.81 4.20
CA THR A 419 38.40 -0.62 4.06
C THR A 419 39.20 0.46 3.34
N VAL A 420 38.66 0.99 2.25
CA VAL A 420 39.30 2.01 1.41
C VAL A 420 38.40 3.23 1.26
N ALA A 421 38.98 4.40 1.02
CA ALA A 421 38.21 5.61 0.72
C ALA A 421 37.63 5.56 -0.70
N ASP A 422 36.53 6.28 -0.93
CA ASP A 422 35.98 6.49 -2.26
C ASP A 422 37.06 7.08 -3.19
N ARG A 423 37.13 6.56 -4.42
CA ARG A 423 38.10 7.03 -5.44
C ARG A 423 37.97 8.52 -5.70
N ASN A 424 36.76 9.08 -5.55
CA ASN A 424 36.54 10.52 -5.60
C ASN A 424 36.67 11.13 -4.19
N PRO A 425 37.77 11.85 -3.89
CA PRO A 425 38.04 12.37 -2.55
C PRO A 425 37.01 13.43 -2.10
N ALA A 426 36.20 13.99 -3.00
CA ALA A 426 35.14 14.94 -2.65
C ALA A 426 33.91 14.28 -2.01
N MET A 427 33.71 12.96 -2.18
CA MET A 427 32.48 12.27 -1.72
C MET A 427 32.54 11.80 -0.26
N ASN A 428 33.72 11.78 0.37
CA ASN A 428 33.96 11.35 1.76
C ASN A 428 33.20 10.06 2.17
N ARG A 429 33.14 9.07 1.27
CA ARG A 429 32.53 7.74 1.50
C ARG A 429 33.60 6.68 1.68
N GLN A 430 33.25 5.58 2.34
CA GLN A 430 34.13 4.42 2.51
C GLN A 430 33.57 3.20 1.79
N TRP A 431 34.48 2.32 1.39
CA TRP A 431 34.19 1.10 0.66
C TRP A 431 34.89 -0.06 1.35
N TYR A 432 34.22 -1.21 1.41
CA TYR A 432 34.87 -2.46 1.74
C TYR A 432 35.41 -3.09 0.46
N GLU A 433 36.69 -3.46 0.47
CA GLU A 433 37.20 -4.48 -0.45
C GLU A 433 36.78 -5.83 0.10
N VAL A 434 36.09 -6.64 -0.71
CA VAL A 434 35.44 -7.88 -0.27
C VAL A 434 35.67 -9.01 -1.24
N GLU A 435 35.64 -10.23 -0.71
CA GLU A 435 35.49 -11.47 -1.47
C GLU A 435 34.05 -11.97 -1.30
N ALA A 436 33.31 -12.10 -2.40
CA ALA A 436 31.93 -12.56 -2.43
C ALA A 436 31.62 -13.26 -3.75
N ALA A 437 30.87 -14.38 -3.70
CA ALA A 437 30.50 -15.19 -4.87
C ALA A 437 31.69 -15.61 -5.79
N GLY A 438 32.86 -15.86 -5.21
CA GLY A 438 34.07 -16.26 -5.95
C GLY A 438 34.84 -15.11 -6.62
N GLU A 439 34.38 -13.88 -6.45
CA GLU A 439 34.97 -12.67 -7.02
C GLU A 439 35.48 -11.71 -5.93
N THR A 440 36.53 -10.96 -6.24
CA THR A 440 37.00 -9.84 -5.40
C THR A 440 36.60 -8.51 -6.02
N GLY A 441 36.09 -7.60 -5.20
CA GLY A 441 35.65 -6.27 -5.62
C GLY A 441 35.32 -5.36 -4.44
N TYR A 442 34.67 -4.24 -4.72
CA TYR A 442 34.37 -3.20 -3.76
C TYR A 442 32.86 -3.03 -3.58
N VAL A 443 32.42 -2.93 -2.34
CA VAL A 443 31.04 -2.63 -1.97
C VAL A 443 31.01 -1.43 -1.03
N SER A 444 29.98 -0.59 -1.11
CA SER A 444 29.86 0.55 -0.20
C SER A 444 29.64 0.05 1.23
N THR A 445 30.32 0.66 2.20
CA THR A 445 30.17 0.31 3.62
C THR A 445 28.76 0.55 4.13
N ASP A 446 28.02 1.48 3.51
CA ASP A 446 26.68 1.91 3.94
C ASP A 446 25.63 0.80 3.82
N PHE A 447 25.91 -0.22 2.99
CA PHE A 447 25.02 -1.33 2.70
C PHE A 447 25.57 -2.68 3.17
N VAL A 448 26.57 -2.65 4.05
CA VAL A 448 27.16 -3.85 4.64
C VAL A 448 27.06 -3.75 6.14
N LEU A 449 26.32 -4.67 6.74
CA LEU A 449 26.36 -4.89 8.18
C LEU A 449 27.62 -5.69 8.51
N ALA A 450 28.68 -4.99 8.91
CA ALA A 450 29.89 -5.63 9.40
C ALA A 450 29.64 -6.24 10.78
N GLU A 451 29.97 -7.51 10.96
CA GLU A 451 29.84 -8.21 12.25
C GLU A 451 30.88 -7.63 13.24
N LYS A 452 30.49 -6.69 14.10
CA LYS A 452 31.32 -6.30 15.26
C LYS A 452 31.16 -7.36 16.34
N MET A 453 32.21 -8.14 16.61
CA MET A 453 32.24 -9.02 17.79
C MET A 453 32.10 -8.18 19.07
N PRO A 454 31.11 -8.45 19.95
CA PRO A 454 31.20 -8.08 21.35
C PRO A 454 32.11 -9.09 22.08
N PRO A 455 32.79 -8.69 23.17
CA PRO A 455 33.61 -9.60 23.95
C PRO A 455 32.72 -10.66 24.61
N LYS A 456 33.13 -11.91 24.45
CA LYS A 456 32.50 -13.11 25.00
C LYS A 456 32.37 -12.98 26.52
N GLN A 457 31.17 -12.68 27.02
CA GLN A 457 30.82 -12.98 28.41
C GLN A 457 30.28 -14.40 28.46
N GLU A 458 31.03 -15.26 29.14
CA GLU A 458 30.59 -16.59 29.54
C GLU A 458 29.46 -16.44 30.57
N THR A 459 28.22 -16.46 30.10
CA THR A 459 27.08 -16.86 30.94
C THR A 459 26.65 -18.24 30.50
N LYS A 460 26.82 -19.19 31.42
CA LYS A 460 26.50 -20.61 31.29
C LYS A 460 25.15 -20.80 30.63
N GLU A 461 25.20 -21.33 29.41
CA GLU A 461 24.09 -21.94 28.71
C GLU A 461 23.47 -23.06 29.56
N GLU A 462 22.27 -22.83 30.08
CA GLU A 462 21.25 -23.87 30.10
C GLU A 462 20.43 -23.73 28.83
N THR A 463 21.00 -24.21 27.71
CA THR A 463 20.30 -24.32 26.43
C THR A 463 19.19 -25.36 26.57
N ARG A 464 17.96 -24.92 26.85
CA ARG A 464 16.78 -25.74 26.58
C ARG A 464 16.57 -25.76 25.06
N LYS A 465 17.30 -26.64 24.37
CA LYS A 465 17.00 -27.02 22.98
C LYS A 465 15.55 -27.51 22.93
N ILE A 466 14.63 -26.71 22.40
CA ILE A 466 13.32 -27.21 21.97
C ILE A 466 13.49 -27.75 20.55
N THR A 467 14.00 -28.97 20.47
CA THR A 467 13.75 -29.83 19.31
C THR A 467 12.39 -30.47 19.55
N ARG A 468 11.30 -29.96 18.95
CA ARG A 468 10.03 -30.69 18.88
C ARG A 468 9.31 -30.36 17.57
N SER A 469 9.26 -31.32 16.65
CA SER A 469 8.14 -31.39 15.70
C SER A 469 6.88 -31.62 16.53
N ARG A 470 6.19 -30.54 16.90
CA ARG A 470 4.93 -30.64 17.61
C ARG A 470 3.83 -30.74 16.56
N ALA A 471 2.92 -31.69 16.73
CA ALA A 471 1.70 -31.74 15.93
C ALA A 471 0.94 -30.41 16.10
N LEU A 472 0.28 -29.95 15.04
CA LEU A 472 -0.53 -28.74 15.08
C LEU A 472 -1.57 -28.85 16.21
N GLU A 473 -1.59 -27.85 17.10
CA GLU A 473 -2.66 -27.72 18.08
C GLU A 473 -3.84 -26.99 17.44
N THR A 474 -5.04 -27.54 17.59
CA THR A 474 -6.27 -27.03 16.95
C THR A 474 -7.18 -26.35 17.98
N GLY A 475 -7.93 -25.35 17.55
CA GLY A 475 -8.87 -24.67 18.43
C GLY A 475 -10.13 -24.16 17.77
N MET A 476 -11.06 -23.74 18.62
CA MET A 476 -12.34 -23.16 18.22
C MET A 476 -12.61 -21.86 18.98
N ASN A 477 -13.05 -20.83 18.27
CA ASN A 477 -13.51 -19.60 18.88
C ASN A 477 -14.95 -19.76 19.38
N ILE A 478 -15.20 -19.41 20.64
CA ILE A 478 -16.51 -19.51 21.31
C ILE A 478 -16.91 -18.14 21.90
N ASN A 479 -18.19 -17.98 22.20
CA ASN A 479 -18.70 -16.80 22.92
C ASN A 479 -19.71 -17.23 23.99
N PRO A 480 -19.30 -17.32 25.27
CA PRO A 480 -20.20 -17.71 26.37
C PRO A 480 -21.39 -16.76 26.60
N ASP A 481 -21.30 -15.51 26.13
CA ASP A 481 -22.36 -14.52 26.30
C ASP A 481 -23.45 -14.62 25.22
N ALA A 482 -23.19 -15.37 24.15
CA ALA A 482 -24.13 -15.55 23.04
C ALA A 482 -24.83 -16.92 23.12
N PRO A 483 -26.17 -16.99 22.89
CA PRO A 483 -26.89 -18.25 22.86
C PRO A 483 -26.26 -19.25 21.90
N HIS A 484 -26.12 -20.51 22.31
CA HIS A 484 -25.58 -21.60 21.49
C HIS A 484 -24.14 -21.38 20.96
N SER A 485 -23.42 -20.35 21.43
CA SER A 485 -22.06 -20.03 21.02
C SER A 485 -20.97 -20.64 21.91
N ASP A 486 -21.36 -21.40 22.94
CA ASP A 486 -20.48 -22.20 23.78
C ASP A 486 -21.05 -23.63 23.94
N PRO A 487 -20.43 -24.65 23.31
CA PRO A 487 -20.90 -26.03 23.38
C PRO A 487 -20.36 -26.80 24.58
N VAL A 488 -19.79 -26.15 25.61
CA VAL A 488 -19.10 -26.81 26.72
C VAL A 488 -19.91 -27.96 27.34
N ALA A 489 -21.23 -27.77 27.52
CA ALA A 489 -22.12 -28.77 28.13
C ALA A 489 -22.33 -30.03 27.28
N THR A 490 -22.07 -29.97 25.98
CA THR A 490 -22.25 -31.10 25.04
C THR A 490 -21.02 -31.99 24.94
N GLY A 491 -19.85 -31.50 25.37
CA GLY A 491 -18.57 -32.18 25.18
C GLY A 491 -18.08 -32.24 23.73
N LEU A 492 -18.72 -31.53 22.80
CA LEU A 492 -18.44 -31.63 21.36
C LEU A 492 -17.02 -31.17 20.96
N LEU A 493 -16.37 -30.35 21.79
CA LEU A 493 -15.00 -29.88 21.58
C LEU A 493 -13.93 -30.79 22.22
N ARG A 494 -14.32 -31.87 22.93
CA ARG A 494 -13.37 -32.87 23.43
C ARG A 494 -12.56 -33.44 22.25
N GLY A 495 -11.24 -33.29 22.31
CA GLY A 495 -10.31 -33.67 21.23
C GLY A 495 -9.65 -32.48 20.52
N MET A 496 -10.22 -31.28 20.64
CA MET A 496 -9.52 -30.03 20.33
C MET A 496 -8.51 -29.69 21.43
N ASP A 497 -7.54 -28.82 21.13
CA ASP A 497 -6.53 -28.39 22.09
C ASP A 497 -6.88 -27.07 22.78
N TRP A 498 -7.57 -26.16 22.07
CA TRP A 498 -7.86 -24.81 22.55
C TRP A 498 -9.32 -24.39 22.33
N VAL A 499 -9.87 -23.69 23.33
CA VAL A 499 -10.94 -22.71 23.12
C VAL A 499 -10.39 -21.30 23.24
N ARG A 500 -10.90 -20.40 22.41
CA ARG A 500 -10.59 -18.96 22.48
C ARG A 500 -11.86 -18.19 22.83
N LEU A 501 -11.75 -17.28 23.81
CA LEU A 501 -12.86 -16.44 24.26
C LEU A 501 -12.37 -15.10 24.82
N VAL A 502 -13.20 -14.07 24.71
CA VAL A 502 -12.92 -12.76 25.31
C VAL A 502 -13.23 -12.78 26.79
N PHE A 503 -12.28 -12.35 27.63
CA PHE A 503 -12.50 -12.22 29.07
C PHE A 503 -13.07 -10.83 29.38
N LYS A 504 -14.40 -10.75 29.49
CA LYS A 504 -15.12 -9.49 29.70
C LYS A 504 -15.30 -9.19 31.18
N ILE A 505 -15.13 -7.93 31.55
CA ILE A 505 -15.53 -7.43 32.88
C ILE A 505 -16.46 -6.24 32.67
N ASP A 506 -15.99 -5.18 32.02
CA ASP A 506 -16.73 -3.93 31.96
C ASP A 506 -17.79 -3.90 30.85
N ASP A 507 -17.67 -4.75 29.84
CA ASP A 507 -18.71 -4.90 28.80
C ASP A 507 -19.91 -5.74 29.25
N ARG A 508 -19.85 -6.29 30.47
CA ARG A 508 -20.91 -7.16 30.98
C ARG A 508 -22.18 -6.41 31.32
N GLN A 509 -23.28 -7.14 31.15
CA GLN A 509 -24.63 -6.74 31.53
C GLN A 509 -25.22 -7.74 32.52
N PRO A 510 -25.98 -7.30 33.54
CA PRO A 510 -26.20 -5.90 33.90
C PRO A 510 -24.96 -5.25 34.55
N ALA A 511 -24.98 -3.93 34.79
CA ALA A 511 -23.81 -3.19 35.23
C ALA A 511 -23.23 -3.66 36.58
N GLU A 512 -24.03 -4.29 37.45
CA GLU A 512 -23.54 -4.83 38.73
C GLU A 512 -22.60 -6.03 38.53
N ALA A 513 -22.63 -6.67 37.36
CA ALA A 513 -21.70 -7.75 36.99
C ALA A 513 -20.31 -7.26 36.58
N ARG A 514 -20.06 -5.94 36.52
CA ARG A 514 -18.80 -5.33 36.05
C ARG A 514 -17.73 -5.28 37.14
N ASN A 515 -17.35 -6.45 37.63
CA ASN A 515 -16.26 -6.62 38.59
C ASN A 515 -15.59 -7.99 38.43
N LEU A 516 -14.36 -8.12 38.95
CA LEU A 516 -13.57 -9.35 38.80
C LEU A 516 -14.23 -10.58 39.44
N ASN A 517 -14.89 -10.46 40.59
CA ASN A 517 -15.51 -11.61 41.25
C ASN A 517 -16.67 -12.17 40.42
N SER A 518 -17.49 -11.29 39.85
CA SER A 518 -18.55 -11.69 38.91
C SER A 518 -17.95 -12.29 37.63
N ALA A 519 -16.81 -11.76 37.14
CA ALA A 519 -16.03 -12.34 36.05
C ALA A 519 -15.62 -13.78 36.32
N PHE A 520 -14.95 -14.03 37.44
CA PHE A 520 -14.54 -15.37 37.85
C PHE A 520 -15.73 -16.32 38.03
N ALA A 521 -16.81 -15.88 38.69
CA ALA A 521 -18.00 -16.72 38.86
C ALA A 521 -18.63 -17.19 37.53
N GLN A 522 -18.47 -16.43 36.44
CA GLN A 522 -18.93 -16.85 35.11
C GLN A 522 -17.91 -17.74 34.40
N TYR A 523 -16.64 -17.34 34.39
CA TYR A 523 -15.63 -18.02 33.56
C TYR A 523 -15.05 -19.26 34.23
N ASP A 524 -15.00 -19.36 35.56
CA ASP A 524 -14.43 -20.50 36.27
C ASP A 524 -15.09 -21.83 35.88
N PRO A 525 -16.44 -21.96 35.91
CA PRO A 525 -17.09 -23.21 35.51
C PRO A 525 -16.82 -23.59 34.04
N ILE A 526 -16.66 -22.60 33.15
CA ILE A 526 -16.39 -22.82 31.73
C ILE A 526 -14.96 -23.34 31.55
N VAL A 527 -13.98 -22.66 32.17
CA VAL A 527 -12.56 -23.01 32.11
C VAL A 527 -12.32 -24.39 32.74
N GLU A 528 -12.94 -24.66 33.88
CA GLU A 528 -12.88 -25.97 34.53
C GLU A 528 -13.49 -27.07 33.67
N ALA A 529 -14.67 -26.84 33.09
CA ALA A 529 -15.32 -27.83 32.24
C ALA A 529 -14.53 -28.11 30.95
N TYR A 530 -13.89 -27.10 30.34
CA TYR A 530 -13.00 -27.33 29.19
C TYR A 530 -11.71 -28.04 29.60
N ARG A 531 -11.10 -27.68 30.73
CA ARG A 531 -9.95 -28.41 31.28
C ARG A 531 -10.28 -29.89 31.49
N ASP A 532 -11.46 -30.20 32.04
CA ASP A 532 -11.91 -31.58 32.29
C ASP A 532 -12.21 -32.35 30.97
N GLN A 533 -12.34 -31.63 29.86
CA GLN A 533 -12.39 -32.19 28.50
C GLN A 533 -11.00 -32.32 27.85
N GLY A 534 -9.94 -31.88 28.53
CA GLY A 534 -8.58 -31.82 28.00
C GLY A 534 -8.31 -30.61 27.10
N VAL A 535 -9.20 -29.62 27.10
CA VAL A 535 -9.15 -28.43 26.24
C VAL A 535 -8.64 -27.24 27.05
N LYS A 536 -7.64 -26.54 26.53
CA LYS A 536 -7.02 -25.35 27.13
C LYS A 536 -7.80 -24.09 26.79
N THR A 537 -7.57 -22.98 27.51
CA THR A 537 -8.24 -21.71 27.27
C THR A 537 -7.26 -20.60 26.88
N LEU A 538 -7.52 -19.96 25.74
CA LEU A 538 -6.89 -18.71 25.33
C LEU A 538 -7.84 -17.55 25.65
N PHE A 539 -7.50 -16.77 26.66
CA PHE A 539 -8.22 -15.53 26.98
C PHE A 539 -7.77 -14.40 26.08
N VAL A 540 -8.72 -13.74 25.43
CA VAL A 540 -8.48 -12.47 24.74
C VAL A 540 -8.69 -11.34 25.74
N ILE A 541 -7.66 -10.52 25.91
CA ILE A 541 -7.65 -9.34 26.76
C ILE A 541 -7.72 -8.11 25.87
N ASN A 542 -8.80 -7.33 25.92
CA ASN A 542 -9.00 -6.15 25.07
C ASN A 542 -9.79 -5.04 25.81
N GLN A 543 -10.36 -4.08 25.08
CA GLN A 543 -11.18 -3.01 25.65
C GLN A 543 -12.39 -3.53 26.45
N GLU A 544 -12.94 -4.69 26.11
CA GLU A 544 -14.10 -5.27 26.82
C GLU A 544 -13.71 -5.76 28.23
N THR A 545 -12.42 -5.95 28.49
CA THR A 545 -11.90 -6.30 29.81
C THR A 545 -11.93 -5.11 30.78
N ARG A 546 -11.59 -3.87 30.37
CA ARG A 546 -11.52 -2.73 31.32
C ARG A 546 -12.07 -1.36 30.88
N GLN A 547 -12.60 -1.22 29.67
CA GLN A 547 -13.27 0.00 29.20
C GLN A 547 -13.93 -0.17 27.81
N PRO A 548 -15.12 -0.82 27.70
CA PRO A 548 -15.76 -1.06 26.40
C PRO A 548 -16.18 0.23 25.70
N PHE A 549 -16.43 0.14 24.39
CA PHE A 549 -16.80 1.27 23.52
C PHE A 549 -17.89 2.19 24.10
N HIS A 550 -18.94 1.60 24.66
CA HIS A 550 -20.09 2.35 25.17
C HIS A 550 -19.80 3.12 26.47
N THR A 551 -18.67 2.87 27.13
CA THR A 551 -18.26 3.56 28.37
C THR A 551 -17.20 4.63 28.16
N ASN A 552 -16.58 4.70 26.98
CA ASN A 552 -15.59 5.71 26.65
C ASN A 552 -15.80 6.23 25.22
N PRO A 553 -16.55 7.33 25.03
CA PRO A 553 -16.78 7.91 23.70
C PRO A 553 -15.48 8.46 23.08
N ASN A 554 -14.44 8.65 23.89
CA ASN A 554 -13.22 9.31 23.47
C ASN A 554 -12.19 8.36 22.88
N TRP A 555 -12.45 7.05 22.70
CA TRP A 555 -11.53 6.07 22.07
C TRP A 555 -10.87 6.55 20.75
N ARG A 556 -11.34 7.65 20.17
CA ARG A 556 -10.88 8.31 18.95
C ARG A 556 -9.93 9.52 19.16
N GLU A 557 -9.72 9.99 20.38
CA GLU A 557 -8.80 11.10 20.71
C GLU A 557 -7.42 10.58 21.19
N PRO A 558 -6.35 11.39 21.19
CA PRO A 558 -5.04 10.99 21.70
C PRO A 558 -5.13 10.65 23.20
N HIS A 559 -5.28 9.36 23.52
CA HIS A 559 -5.43 8.91 24.89
C HIS A 559 -4.15 9.03 25.71
N HIS A 560 -4.37 9.17 27.01
CA HIS A 560 -3.42 8.82 28.04
C HIS A 560 -3.28 7.28 28.12
N TRP A 561 -2.81 6.63 27.05
CA TRP A 561 -2.63 5.17 26.95
C TRP A 561 -1.89 4.59 28.14
N SER A 562 -0.92 5.33 28.70
CA SER A 562 -0.16 4.89 29.86
C SER A 562 -1.01 4.58 31.09
N ALA A 563 -1.99 5.42 31.42
CA ALA A 563 -2.86 5.21 32.57
C ALA A 563 -3.79 4.01 32.35
N TYR A 564 -4.34 3.88 31.14
CA TYR A 564 -5.15 2.72 30.77
C TYR A 564 -4.34 1.43 30.83
N CYS A 565 -3.15 1.40 30.22
CA CYS A 565 -2.28 0.21 30.20
C CYS A 565 -1.86 -0.20 31.61
N GLN A 566 -1.58 0.77 32.50
CA GLN A 566 -1.27 0.48 33.90
C GLN A 566 -2.46 -0.17 34.63
N HIS A 567 -3.66 0.34 34.39
CA HIS A 567 -4.87 -0.17 35.00
C HIS A 567 -5.26 -1.56 34.47
N LEU A 568 -5.16 -1.76 33.15
CA LEU A 568 -5.35 -3.05 32.52
C LEU A 568 -4.33 -4.07 33.04
N ALA A 569 -3.04 -3.72 33.12
CA ALA A 569 -2.00 -4.59 33.65
C ALA A 569 -2.29 -5.03 35.10
N GLY A 570 -2.72 -4.11 35.97
CA GLY A 570 -3.10 -4.46 37.35
C GLY A 570 -4.31 -5.40 37.43
N THR A 571 -5.27 -5.27 36.50
CA THR A 571 -6.42 -6.17 36.41
C THR A 571 -6.01 -7.54 35.88
N VAL A 572 -5.26 -7.58 34.79
CA VAL A 572 -4.82 -8.81 34.14
C VAL A 572 -3.85 -9.58 35.02
N GLY A 573 -3.02 -8.90 35.83
CA GLY A 573 -2.21 -9.54 36.86
C GLY A 573 -3.06 -10.30 37.89
N GLN A 574 -4.25 -9.80 38.26
CA GLN A 574 -5.17 -10.51 39.14
C GLN A 574 -5.84 -11.70 38.44
N ILE A 575 -6.23 -11.54 37.17
CA ILE A 575 -6.74 -12.66 36.34
C ILE A 575 -5.69 -13.78 36.22
N ALA A 576 -4.44 -13.41 35.94
CA ALA A 576 -3.32 -14.35 35.84
C ALA A 576 -3.03 -15.05 37.18
N ALA A 577 -3.13 -14.34 38.30
CA ALA A 577 -2.97 -14.94 39.61
C ALA A 577 -4.09 -15.95 39.92
N HIS A 578 -5.34 -15.61 39.58
CA HIS A 578 -6.51 -16.46 39.78
C HIS A 578 -6.39 -17.79 39.02
N TYR A 579 -5.99 -17.74 37.75
CA TYR A 579 -5.85 -18.94 36.91
C TYR A 579 -4.46 -19.59 36.95
N ARG A 580 -3.55 -19.14 37.82
CA ARG A 580 -2.16 -19.64 37.89
C ARG A 580 -2.07 -21.16 38.03
N SER A 581 -2.96 -21.77 38.81
CA SER A 581 -2.96 -23.22 39.07
C SER A 581 -3.22 -24.07 37.82
N PHE A 582 -3.76 -23.48 36.75
CA PHE A 582 -3.97 -24.16 35.47
C PHE A 582 -2.69 -24.20 34.62
N GLY A 583 -1.65 -23.45 34.98
CA GLY A 583 -0.34 -23.45 34.31
C GLY A 583 -0.46 -23.22 32.80
N SER A 584 0.17 -24.08 32.01
CA SER A 584 0.11 -24.03 30.53
C SER A 584 -1.26 -24.35 29.93
N GLY A 585 -2.26 -24.65 30.76
CA GLY A 585 -3.66 -24.78 30.34
C GLY A 585 -4.33 -23.43 30.04
N ILE A 586 -3.67 -22.32 30.36
CA ILE A 586 -4.15 -20.96 30.12
C ILE A 586 -3.12 -20.17 29.31
N ALA A 587 -3.64 -19.44 28.32
CA ALA A 587 -2.88 -18.47 27.53
C ALA A 587 -3.62 -17.13 27.46
N TYR A 588 -2.89 -16.05 27.16
CA TYR A 588 -3.42 -14.70 27.07
C TYR A 588 -3.06 -14.07 25.73
N GLN A 589 -4.05 -13.75 24.90
CA GLN A 589 -3.89 -12.92 23.71
C GLN A 589 -4.03 -11.45 24.11
N LEU A 590 -2.96 -10.68 23.93
CA LEU A 590 -2.91 -9.27 24.26
C LEU A 590 -3.46 -8.44 23.10
N TRP A 591 -4.77 -8.23 23.15
CA TRP A 591 -5.60 -7.50 22.21
C TRP A 591 -6.11 -8.30 21.01
N ASN A 592 -7.25 -7.85 20.49
CA ASN A 592 -7.92 -8.39 19.31
C ASN A 592 -7.90 -7.33 18.22
N GLU A 593 -7.40 -7.61 17.02
CA GLU A 593 -7.47 -6.71 15.84
C GLU A 593 -7.11 -5.24 16.11
N GLY A 594 -6.15 -4.99 17.02
CA GLY A 594 -5.75 -3.63 17.42
C GLY A 594 -5.07 -2.83 16.32
N ASP A 595 -4.78 -3.46 15.19
CA ASP A 595 -4.14 -2.91 14.00
C ASP A 595 -5.14 -2.35 12.97
N LYS A 596 -6.45 -2.63 13.13
CA LYS A 596 -7.49 -2.07 12.27
C LYS A 596 -7.88 -0.66 12.69
N GLN A 597 -7.39 0.34 11.96
CA GLN A 597 -7.75 1.74 12.20
C GLN A 597 -9.24 1.99 11.91
N TYR A 598 -9.92 2.73 12.79
CA TYR A 598 -11.31 3.13 12.61
C TYR A 598 -11.52 3.89 11.30
N ASP A 599 -12.58 3.53 10.56
CA ASP A 599 -13.08 4.29 9.42
C ASP A 599 -13.98 5.43 9.94
N PRO A 600 -13.59 6.72 9.88
CA PRO A 600 -14.41 7.82 10.41
C PRO A 600 -15.73 8.11 9.68
N ASN A 601 -16.07 7.35 8.64
CA ASN A 601 -17.35 7.41 7.95
C ASN A 601 -18.26 6.22 8.31
N GLN A 602 -17.78 5.24 9.10
CA GLN A 602 -18.65 4.22 9.70
C GLN A 602 -19.54 4.88 10.76
N THR A 603 -20.81 5.09 10.41
CA THR A 603 -21.86 5.66 11.27
C THR A 603 -22.44 4.63 12.25
N GLU A 604 -22.21 3.33 12.02
CA GLU A 604 -22.63 2.25 12.91
C GLU A 604 -21.47 1.86 13.83
N VAL A 605 -21.58 2.18 15.12
CA VAL A 605 -20.62 1.79 16.16
C VAL A 605 -20.57 0.25 16.32
N ASP A 606 -21.61 -0.44 15.85
CA ASP A 606 -21.82 -1.89 16.02
C ASP A 606 -21.01 -2.79 15.08
N GLN A 607 -20.20 -2.23 14.16
CA GLN A 607 -19.37 -2.99 13.22
C GLN A 607 -17.86 -2.91 13.50
N ILE A 608 -17.44 -2.31 14.62
CA ILE A 608 -16.01 -2.17 14.97
C ILE A 608 -15.65 -3.30 15.96
N PRO A 609 -14.83 -4.30 15.56
CA PRO A 609 -14.54 -5.45 16.41
C PRO A 609 -13.59 -5.13 17.58
N SER A 610 -12.84 -4.03 17.49
CA SER A 610 -11.87 -3.64 18.52
C SER A 610 -11.40 -2.20 18.41
N VAL A 611 -10.89 -1.63 19.51
CA VAL A 611 -10.28 -0.30 19.50
C VAL A 611 -8.89 -0.39 18.86
N PHE A 612 -8.59 0.54 17.96
CA PHE A 612 -7.29 0.69 17.32
C PHE A 612 -6.21 1.19 18.28
N LEU A 613 -5.01 0.60 18.20
CA LEU A 613 -3.81 1.05 18.89
C LEU A 613 -2.73 1.38 17.87
N THR A 614 -2.06 2.52 18.07
CA THR A 614 -0.78 2.76 17.40
C THR A 614 0.25 1.72 17.87
N PRO A 615 1.29 1.41 17.07
CA PRO A 615 2.35 0.49 17.49
C PRO A 615 2.99 0.85 18.83
N GLN A 616 3.13 2.15 19.14
CA GLN A 616 3.71 2.61 20.42
C GLN A 616 2.77 2.34 21.59
N ALA A 617 1.46 2.56 21.42
CA ALA A 617 0.47 2.25 22.45
C ALA A 617 0.37 0.73 22.68
N MET A 618 0.43 -0.06 21.60
CA MET A 618 0.48 -1.52 21.70
C MET A 618 1.75 -2.01 22.39
N ALA A 619 2.91 -1.45 22.08
CA ALA A 619 4.16 -1.77 22.76
C ALA A 619 4.09 -1.47 24.27
N GLU A 620 3.56 -0.31 24.67
CA GLU A 620 3.36 0.02 26.08
C GLU A 620 2.38 -0.95 26.78
N LEU A 621 1.25 -1.26 26.12
CA LEU A 621 0.27 -2.22 26.61
C LEU A 621 0.91 -3.59 26.83
N VAL A 622 1.56 -4.12 25.79
CA VAL A 622 2.17 -5.45 25.81
C VAL A 622 3.27 -5.52 26.84
N GLN A 623 4.12 -4.49 26.96
CA GLN A 623 5.17 -4.44 27.98
C GLN A 623 4.58 -4.53 29.40
N LYS A 624 3.59 -3.68 29.72
CA LYS A 624 3.01 -3.61 31.07
C LYS A 624 2.17 -4.84 31.42
N VAL A 625 1.31 -5.27 30.50
CA VAL A 625 0.41 -6.40 30.73
C VAL A 625 1.18 -7.72 30.77
N ALA A 626 2.15 -7.94 29.87
CA ALA A 626 2.95 -9.14 29.91
C ALA A 626 3.81 -9.23 31.18
N ALA A 627 4.38 -8.12 31.65
CA ALA A 627 5.10 -8.09 32.92
C ALA A 627 4.20 -8.47 34.11
N ALA A 628 2.96 -7.97 34.14
CA ALA A 628 2.00 -8.32 35.17
C ALA A 628 1.60 -9.81 35.12
N ILE A 629 1.37 -10.36 33.92
CA ILE A 629 1.09 -11.79 33.75
C ILE A 629 2.29 -12.62 34.22
N ARG A 630 3.51 -12.30 33.76
CA ARG A 630 4.73 -13.02 34.14
C ARG A 630 4.99 -12.99 35.64
N HIS A 631 4.68 -11.88 36.31
CA HIS A 631 4.79 -11.78 37.75
C HIS A 631 3.81 -12.72 38.48
N SER A 632 2.55 -12.79 38.02
CA SER A 632 1.50 -13.56 38.67
C SER A 632 1.44 -15.04 38.26
N SER A 633 1.78 -15.34 37.00
CA SER A 633 1.76 -16.67 36.39
C SER A 633 2.93 -16.80 35.40
N PRO A 634 4.15 -17.12 35.89
CA PRO A 634 5.36 -17.19 35.07
C PRO A 634 5.25 -18.15 33.88
N ASP A 635 4.50 -19.24 34.04
CA ASP A 635 4.37 -20.32 33.05
C ASP A 635 3.22 -20.12 32.04
N ALA A 636 2.41 -19.07 32.19
CA ALA A 636 1.31 -18.81 31.27
C ALA A 636 1.83 -18.46 29.87
N LEU A 637 1.17 -18.91 28.80
CA LEU A 637 1.55 -18.47 27.46
C LEU A 637 0.98 -17.07 27.19
N ILE A 638 1.79 -16.19 26.59
CA ILE A 638 1.39 -14.84 26.21
C ILE A 638 1.54 -14.70 24.70
N VAL A 639 0.44 -14.37 24.05
CA VAL A 639 0.34 -14.21 22.60
C VAL A 639 0.11 -12.73 22.31
N PHE A 640 0.81 -12.19 21.32
CA PHE A 640 0.62 -10.83 20.86
C PHE A 640 -0.79 -10.60 20.28
N ASN A 641 -1.12 -9.34 19.98
CA ASN A 641 -2.34 -8.93 19.28
C ASN A 641 -2.65 -9.85 18.08
N GLY A 642 -3.91 -10.27 17.98
CA GLY A 642 -4.41 -10.98 16.81
C GLY A 642 -4.59 -10.02 15.64
N MET A 643 -3.60 -9.98 14.75
CA MET A 643 -3.48 -8.97 13.68
C MET A 643 -4.37 -9.28 12.48
N ALA A 644 -5.09 -8.30 11.95
CA ALA A 644 -6.09 -8.53 10.91
C ALA A 644 -5.95 -7.64 9.65
N GLU A 645 -4.86 -6.87 9.53
CA GLU A 645 -4.47 -6.15 8.32
C GLU A 645 -3.72 -7.03 7.29
N THR A 646 -3.27 -6.43 6.18
CA THR A 646 -2.45 -7.14 5.17
C THR A 646 -1.08 -7.55 5.71
N THR A 647 -0.49 -8.60 5.14
CA THR A 647 0.82 -9.16 5.54
C THR A 647 1.92 -8.09 5.73
N GLU A 648 2.04 -7.15 4.78
CA GLU A 648 3.06 -6.10 4.81
C GLU A 648 2.82 -5.12 5.95
N LYS A 649 1.55 -4.75 6.19
CA LYS A 649 1.18 -3.86 7.29
C LYS A 649 1.40 -4.54 8.64
N ILE A 650 1.09 -5.83 8.75
CA ILE A 650 1.34 -6.63 9.95
C ILE A 650 2.83 -6.66 10.27
N ILE A 651 3.68 -6.97 9.27
CA ILE A 651 5.14 -6.97 9.44
C ILE A 651 5.64 -5.60 9.91
N HIS A 652 5.21 -4.52 9.26
CA HIS A 652 5.60 -3.17 9.63
C HIS A 652 5.13 -2.79 11.05
N TYR A 653 3.90 -3.17 11.41
CA TYR A 653 3.35 -2.93 12.74
C TYR A 653 4.16 -3.66 13.82
N TRP A 654 4.50 -4.95 13.60
CA TRP A 654 5.34 -5.71 14.51
C TRP A 654 6.75 -5.15 14.63
N GLN A 655 7.41 -4.79 13.52
CA GLN A 655 8.74 -4.18 13.55
C GLN A 655 8.75 -2.86 14.35
N THR A 656 7.71 -2.04 14.18
CA THR A 656 7.57 -0.78 14.90
C THR A 656 7.30 -1.01 16.39
N CYS A 657 6.45 -1.97 16.74
CA CYS A 657 6.24 -2.39 18.13
C CYS A 657 7.53 -2.92 18.75
N GLN A 658 8.25 -3.79 18.06
CA GLN A 658 9.51 -4.37 18.52
C GLN A 658 10.55 -3.28 18.78
N SER A 659 10.64 -2.29 17.88
CA SER A 659 11.53 -1.14 18.03
C SER A 659 11.16 -0.33 19.28
N ALA A 660 9.87 -0.08 19.52
CA ALA A 660 9.39 0.60 20.73
C ALA A 660 9.62 -0.22 22.02
N LEU A 661 9.75 -1.55 21.90
CA LEU A 661 10.10 -2.47 22.99
C LEU A 661 11.63 -2.62 23.17
N ASN A 662 12.45 -1.84 22.47
CA ASN A 662 13.92 -1.99 22.44
C ASN A 662 14.39 -3.36 21.94
N GLY A 663 13.72 -3.92 20.95
CA GLY A 663 14.12 -5.14 20.24
C GLY A 663 13.61 -6.45 20.83
N SER A 664 13.23 -6.50 22.10
CA SER A 664 12.87 -7.74 22.79
C SER A 664 11.36 -7.92 22.95
N TRP A 665 10.84 -9.07 22.54
CA TRP A 665 9.44 -9.42 22.72
C TRP A 665 9.18 -9.94 24.14
N PRO A 666 8.24 -9.36 24.90
CA PRO A 666 7.83 -9.88 26.22
C PRO A 666 6.72 -10.94 26.10
N VAL A 667 6.51 -11.50 24.91
CA VAL A 667 5.47 -12.47 24.56
C VAL A 667 6.10 -13.72 23.96
N ASP A 668 5.38 -14.84 23.97
CA ASP A 668 5.87 -16.14 23.49
C ASP A 668 5.53 -16.41 22.02
N ALA A 669 4.54 -15.70 21.47
CA ALA A 669 4.11 -15.86 20.08
C ALA A 669 3.51 -14.57 19.52
N LEU A 670 3.58 -14.43 18.20
CA LEU A 670 2.84 -13.42 17.45
C LEU A 670 1.53 -14.02 16.93
N ALA A 671 0.48 -13.22 16.68
CA ALA A 671 -0.80 -13.76 16.21
C ALA A 671 -1.38 -13.02 15.00
N ILE A 672 -2.09 -13.78 14.14
CA ILE A 672 -2.73 -13.26 12.92
C ILE A 672 -4.15 -13.81 12.74
N HIS A 673 -4.97 -13.04 12.04
CA HIS A 673 -6.34 -13.35 11.62
C HIS A 673 -6.44 -13.30 10.08
N PRO A 674 -5.87 -14.29 9.37
CA PRO A 674 -5.81 -14.33 7.91
C PRO A 674 -7.14 -14.80 7.32
N TYR A 675 -8.23 -14.12 7.66
CA TYR A 675 -9.56 -14.41 7.11
C TYR A 675 -9.49 -14.52 5.60
N THR A 676 -10.06 -15.59 5.06
CA THR A 676 -10.20 -15.85 3.61
C THR A 676 -8.88 -16.08 2.85
N PHE A 677 -7.75 -16.21 3.54
CA PHE A 677 -6.51 -16.69 2.92
C PHE A 677 -6.66 -18.14 2.53
N VAL A 678 -6.23 -18.50 1.34
CA VAL A 678 -6.32 -19.88 0.82
C VAL A 678 -4.98 -20.59 0.99
N ALA A 679 -5.04 -21.88 1.35
CA ALA A 679 -3.85 -22.73 1.43
C ALA A 679 -3.41 -23.15 0.01
N THR A 680 -4.37 -23.58 -0.82
CA THR A 680 -4.16 -23.94 -2.22
C THR A 680 -5.14 -23.23 -3.16
N GLU A 681 -4.81 -23.13 -4.46
CA GLU A 681 -5.72 -22.57 -5.47
C GLU A 681 -7.06 -23.31 -5.56
N ALA A 682 -7.04 -24.64 -5.37
CA ALA A 682 -8.23 -25.49 -5.39
C ALA A 682 -9.09 -25.37 -4.12
N GLY A 683 -8.56 -24.77 -3.05
CA GLY A 683 -9.20 -24.66 -1.74
C GLY A 683 -10.06 -23.40 -1.55
N ALA A 684 -10.16 -22.51 -2.53
CA ALA A 684 -10.91 -21.26 -2.41
C ALA A 684 -12.43 -21.50 -2.38
N PRO A 685 -13.15 -21.15 -1.29
CA PRO A 685 -14.57 -21.49 -1.17
C PRO A 685 -15.50 -20.57 -1.98
N PHE A 686 -15.03 -19.39 -2.40
CA PHE A 686 -15.84 -18.39 -3.10
C PHE A 686 -15.01 -17.58 -4.11
N ASP A 687 -15.64 -17.06 -5.17
CA ASP A 687 -14.98 -16.22 -6.20
C ASP A 687 -14.41 -14.92 -5.61
N TRP A 688 -15.02 -14.37 -4.57
CA TRP A 688 -14.51 -13.18 -3.87
C TRP A 688 -13.35 -13.51 -2.92
N ALA A 689 -13.22 -14.77 -2.46
CA ALA A 689 -12.06 -15.24 -1.72
C ALA A 689 -10.84 -15.42 -2.65
N ASN A 690 -11.05 -15.33 -3.97
CA ASN A 690 -10.03 -15.46 -4.98
C ASN A 690 -9.72 -14.13 -5.66
N LYS A 691 -8.63 -13.50 -5.19
CA LYS A 691 -7.52 -13.01 -6.03
C LYS A 691 -6.40 -12.45 -5.13
N ARG A 692 -5.40 -13.31 -4.83
CA ARG A 692 -3.96 -13.00 -4.58
C ARG A 692 -3.32 -13.19 -3.18
N ASN A 693 -3.98 -13.73 -2.16
CA ASN A 693 -3.32 -13.94 -0.84
C ASN A 693 -3.28 -15.42 -0.41
N PHE A 694 -2.17 -16.11 -0.72
CA PHE A 694 -1.93 -17.47 -0.21
C PHE A 694 -1.38 -17.43 1.22
N LEU A 695 -1.88 -18.33 2.08
CA LEU A 695 -1.42 -18.45 3.46
C LEU A 695 0.09 -18.75 3.53
N LYS A 696 0.57 -19.66 2.68
CA LYS A 696 2.00 -20.04 2.61
C LYS A 696 2.91 -18.84 2.34
N ASP A 697 2.48 -17.91 1.48
CA ASP A 697 3.29 -16.76 1.08
C ASP A 697 3.37 -15.75 2.23
N ALA A 698 2.27 -15.56 2.96
CA ALA A 698 2.25 -14.73 4.15
C ALA A 698 3.11 -15.32 5.27
N LEU A 699 2.98 -16.62 5.55
CA LEU A 699 3.78 -17.32 6.54
C LEU A 699 5.29 -17.25 6.22
N ALA A 700 5.67 -17.49 4.96
CA ALA A 700 7.07 -17.37 4.53
C ALA A 700 7.64 -15.96 4.80
N ARG A 701 6.84 -14.90 4.55
CA ARG A 701 7.24 -13.51 4.82
C ARG A 701 7.36 -13.23 6.31
N TYR A 702 6.44 -13.72 7.15
CA TYR A 702 6.56 -13.59 8.60
C TYR A 702 7.81 -14.29 9.12
N GLN A 703 8.09 -15.52 8.65
CA GLN A 703 9.27 -16.29 9.07
C GLN A 703 10.57 -15.59 8.68
N ALA A 704 10.61 -14.99 7.50
CA ALA A 704 11.80 -14.29 7.02
C ALA A 704 12.18 -13.10 7.91
N VAL A 705 11.20 -12.44 8.53
CA VAL A 705 11.43 -11.26 9.38
C VAL A 705 11.54 -11.62 10.87
N PHE A 706 10.77 -12.61 11.33
CA PHE A 706 10.70 -13.04 12.73
C PHE A 706 11.00 -14.54 12.86
N PRO A 707 12.22 -15.00 12.52
CA PRO A 707 12.52 -16.42 12.42
C PRO A 707 12.41 -17.18 13.74
N ASP A 708 12.59 -16.49 14.87
CA ASP A 708 12.59 -17.08 16.21
C ASP A 708 11.23 -16.99 16.90
N MET A 709 10.23 -16.34 16.29
CA MET A 709 8.90 -16.17 16.88
C MET A 709 7.89 -17.12 16.23
N PRO A 710 7.23 -18.01 17.00
CA PRO A 710 6.13 -18.79 16.46
C PRO A 710 4.93 -17.87 16.16
N ILE A 711 4.18 -18.23 15.10
CA ILE A 711 2.97 -17.53 14.67
C ILE A 711 1.74 -18.34 15.08
N TRP A 712 0.87 -17.78 15.90
CA TRP A 712 -0.43 -18.37 16.19
C TRP A 712 -1.46 -17.83 15.20
N ILE A 713 -2.22 -18.72 14.58
CA ILE A 713 -3.43 -18.31 13.85
C ILE A 713 -4.57 -18.37 14.86
N THR A 714 -4.92 -17.23 15.45
CA THR A 714 -5.92 -17.16 16.54
C THR A 714 -7.34 -16.99 16.02
N GLU A 715 -7.52 -16.59 14.77
CA GLU A 715 -8.79 -16.64 14.06
C GLU A 715 -8.56 -16.96 12.57
N MET A 716 -9.12 -18.06 12.09
CA MET A 716 -9.19 -18.43 10.67
C MET A 716 -10.64 -18.72 10.30
N GLY A 717 -11.12 -18.24 9.16
CA GLY A 717 -12.46 -18.61 8.71
C GLY A 717 -13.01 -17.74 7.59
N VAL A 718 -14.33 -17.83 7.43
CA VAL A 718 -15.12 -17.06 6.46
C VAL A 718 -16.14 -16.21 7.24
N ALA A 719 -15.65 -15.11 7.84
CA ALA A 719 -16.50 -14.18 8.57
C ALA A 719 -17.27 -13.29 7.59
N VAL A 720 -18.60 -13.24 7.73
CA VAL A 720 -19.46 -12.49 6.82
C VAL A 720 -20.44 -11.60 7.59
N ASP A 721 -20.37 -10.30 7.30
CA ASP A 721 -21.30 -9.30 7.84
C ASP A 721 -22.60 -9.24 7.02
N ASN A 722 -23.62 -8.57 7.58
CA ASN A 722 -25.04 -8.59 7.18
C ASN A 722 -25.38 -8.53 5.67
N ARG A 723 -24.48 -8.04 4.81
CA ARG A 723 -24.74 -7.86 3.37
C ARG A 723 -24.60 -9.13 2.52
N ASP A 724 -23.84 -10.14 2.99
CA ASP A 724 -23.59 -11.37 2.22
C ASP A 724 -24.03 -12.64 2.97
N LYS A 725 -24.88 -12.51 4.01
CA LYS A 725 -25.38 -13.63 4.82
C LYS A 725 -25.96 -14.77 3.98
N GLU A 726 -26.67 -14.44 2.90
CA GLU A 726 -27.26 -15.43 2.00
C GLU A 726 -26.21 -16.25 1.25
N ALA A 727 -25.03 -15.67 0.96
CA ALA A 727 -23.95 -16.34 0.24
C ALA A 727 -23.30 -17.47 1.05
N VAL A 728 -23.36 -17.40 2.39
CA VAL A 728 -22.76 -18.40 3.30
C VAL A 728 -23.78 -19.28 4.03
N SER A 729 -25.07 -19.09 3.81
CA SER A 729 -26.14 -19.85 4.49
C SER A 729 -26.71 -21.02 3.68
N THR A 730 -26.15 -21.32 2.51
CA THR A 730 -26.63 -22.39 1.63
C THR A 730 -25.86 -23.70 1.85
N ASP A 731 -26.51 -24.82 1.54
CA ASP A 731 -25.89 -26.14 1.60
C ASP A 731 -24.68 -26.27 0.64
N HIS A 732 -24.74 -25.60 -0.52
CA HIS A 732 -23.59 -25.47 -1.41
C HIS A 732 -22.42 -24.73 -0.74
N ALA A 733 -22.68 -23.58 -0.12
CA ALA A 733 -21.65 -22.83 0.60
C ALA A 733 -21.03 -23.65 1.73
N TYR A 734 -21.83 -24.41 2.48
CA TYR A 734 -21.29 -25.29 3.53
C TYR A 734 -20.33 -26.35 2.98
N ARG A 735 -20.58 -26.91 1.79
CA ARG A 735 -19.65 -27.84 1.13
C ARG A 735 -18.33 -27.18 0.74
N GLU A 736 -18.38 -25.98 0.19
CA GLU A 736 -17.17 -25.26 -0.21
C GLU A 736 -16.35 -24.82 1.00
N ILE A 737 -17.00 -24.30 2.05
CA ILE A 737 -16.32 -23.99 3.32
C ILE A 737 -15.75 -25.26 3.96
N ALA A 738 -16.46 -26.40 3.88
CA ALA A 738 -15.95 -27.68 4.37
C ALA A 738 -14.69 -28.13 3.62
N LYS A 739 -14.58 -27.92 2.30
CA LYS A 739 -13.34 -28.19 1.56
C LYS A 739 -12.22 -27.26 2.02
N TYR A 740 -12.52 -25.97 2.13
CA TYR A 740 -11.58 -24.93 2.54
C TYR A 740 -10.96 -25.18 3.91
N ILE A 741 -11.78 -25.44 4.94
CA ILE A 741 -11.26 -25.70 6.29
C ILE A 741 -10.35 -26.94 6.30
N LYS A 742 -10.72 -28.01 5.57
CA LYS A 742 -9.90 -29.22 5.49
C LYS A 742 -8.56 -28.96 4.80
N ASP A 743 -8.56 -28.16 3.74
CA ASP A 743 -7.36 -27.78 3.00
C ASP A 743 -6.39 -26.98 3.90
N VAL A 744 -6.90 -25.96 4.60
CA VAL A 744 -6.11 -25.14 5.52
C VAL A 744 -5.45 -25.98 6.61
N TYR A 745 -6.24 -26.79 7.32
CA TYR A 745 -5.72 -27.59 8.43
C TYR A 745 -4.70 -28.63 7.98
N ARG A 746 -4.93 -29.30 6.83
CA ARG A 746 -3.97 -30.23 6.24
C ARG A 746 -2.67 -29.55 5.88
N GLN A 747 -2.76 -28.44 5.15
CA GLN A 747 -1.58 -27.74 4.66
C GLN A 747 -0.74 -27.19 5.81
N VAL A 748 -1.38 -26.56 6.78
CA VAL A 748 -0.67 -26.02 7.95
C VAL A 748 -0.04 -27.15 8.75
N ASN A 749 -0.74 -28.27 8.98
CA ASN A 749 -0.16 -29.39 9.71
C ASN A 749 1.03 -30.03 8.97
N ALA A 750 0.91 -30.21 7.65
CA ALA A 750 1.92 -30.88 6.85
C ALA A 750 3.18 -30.03 6.62
N GLU A 751 3.02 -28.73 6.37
CA GLU A 751 4.13 -27.89 5.87
C GLU A 751 4.55 -26.78 6.83
N HIS A 752 3.67 -26.38 7.76
CA HIS A 752 3.87 -25.17 8.56
C HIS A 752 3.75 -25.37 10.07
N ALA A 753 3.52 -26.59 10.58
CA ALA A 753 3.27 -26.82 12.01
C ALA A 753 4.43 -26.37 12.94
N ALA A 754 5.66 -26.35 12.42
CA ALA A 754 6.81 -25.85 13.17
C ALA A 754 6.76 -24.32 13.37
N GLN A 755 6.25 -23.60 12.37
CA GLN A 755 6.09 -22.15 12.41
C GLN A 755 4.76 -21.75 13.06
N VAL A 756 3.72 -22.52 12.79
CA VAL A 756 2.34 -22.31 13.22
C VAL A 756 1.93 -23.43 14.18
N PRO A 757 2.30 -23.34 15.47
CA PRO A 757 2.00 -24.40 16.42
C PRO A 757 0.53 -24.46 16.82
N VAL A 758 -0.25 -23.38 16.60
CA VAL A 758 -1.66 -23.28 16.97
C VAL A 758 -2.47 -22.65 15.85
N LEU A 759 -3.58 -23.30 15.48
CA LEU A 759 -4.59 -22.77 14.56
C LEU A 759 -5.99 -22.89 15.18
N ILE A 760 -6.66 -21.75 15.32
CA ILE A 760 -8.00 -21.63 15.92
C ILE A 760 -8.99 -21.14 14.86
N TRP A 761 -10.07 -21.91 14.66
CA TRP A 761 -11.11 -21.55 13.71
C TRP A 761 -12.14 -20.59 14.29
N PHE A 762 -12.55 -19.61 13.49
CA PHE A 762 -13.65 -18.69 13.74
C PHE A 762 -14.85 -19.06 12.84
N ALA A 763 -15.97 -19.56 13.37
CA ALA A 763 -16.33 -19.68 14.79
C ALA A 763 -17.25 -20.89 15.07
N TRP A 764 -17.63 -21.08 16.33
CA TRP A 764 -18.55 -22.17 16.71
C TRP A 764 -19.97 -21.97 16.17
N SER A 765 -20.58 -20.79 16.34
CA SER A 765 -21.99 -20.53 15.99
C SER A 765 -22.17 -19.27 15.13
N ASP A 766 -23.23 -19.23 14.32
CA ASP A 766 -23.61 -18.07 13.51
C ASP A 766 -23.95 -16.81 14.30
N ASN A 767 -24.20 -16.91 15.61
CA ASN A 767 -24.26 -15.75 16.50
C ASN A 767 -22.91 -15.01 16.60
N MET A 768 -21.84 -15.57 16.02
CA MET A 768 -20.52 -14.98 15.87
C MET A 768 -20.24 -14.68 14.38
N ARG A 769 -20.96 -13.68 13.82
CA ARG A 769 -20.81 -13.19 12.43
C ARG A 769 -21.07 -14.22 11.32
N ASN A 770 -22.08 -15.07 11.50
CA ASN A 770 -22.55 -16.05 10.50
C ASN A 770 -21.46 -17.03 9.99
N ALA A 771 -20.41 -17.22 10.79
CA ALA A 771 -19.23 -18.03 10.47
C ALA A 771 -19.22 -19.38 11.22
N GLY A 772 -20.37 -19.79 11.77
CA GLY A 772 -20.47 -20.92 12.70
C GLY A 772 -20.30 -22.29 12.06
N MET A 773 -19.86 -23.27 12.84
CA MET A 773 -20.07 -24.72 12.60
C MET A 773 -21.53 -25.12 12.78
N VAL A 774 -22.22 -24.42 13.67
CA VAL A 774 -23.65 -24.53 13.92
C VAL A 774 -24.37 -23.22 13.55
N LYS A 775 -25.66 -23.32 13.26
CA LYS A 775 -26.52 -22.15 13.06
C LYS A 775 -26.77 -21.40 14.37
N SER A 776 -27.48 -20.28 14.29
CA SER A 776 -27.81 -19.45 15.45
C SER A 776 -28.68 -20.16 16.50
N ASP A 777 -29.40 -21.20 16.11
CA ASP A 777 -30.20 -22.07 16.98
C ASP A 777 -29.43 -23.29 17.52
N GLY A 778 -28.14 -23.41 17.22
CA GLY A 778 -27.29 -24.52 17.62
C GLY A 778 -27.37 -25.77 16.73
N THR A 779 -28.17 -25.75 15.65
CA THR A 779 -28.24 -26.89 14.73
C THR A 779 -26.97 -27.02 13.88
N PRO A 780 -26.39 -28.24 13.75
CA PRO A 780 -25.21 -28.46 12.89
C PRO A 780 -25.43 -28.06 11.43
N LYS A 781 -24.44 -27.40 10.82
CA LYS A 781 -24.42 -27.18 9.36
C LYS A 781 -23.89 -28.42 8.64
N PRO A 782 -24.64 -29.00 7.68
CA PRO A 782 -24.20 -30.21 6.99
C PRO A 782 -22.88 -29.98 6.25
N HIS A 783 -22.06 -31.02 6.12
CA HIS A 783 -20.71 -31.01 5.54
C HIS A 783 -19.66 -30.22 6.33
N LEU A 784 -19.98 -28.99 6.74
CA LEU A 784 -19.08 -28.15 7.53
C LEU A 784 -18.86 -28.73 8.93
N PHE A 785 -19.95 -29.13 9.60
CA PHE A 785 -19.85 -29.76 10.92
C PHE A 785 -19.11 -31.11 10.86
N GLU A 786 -19.31 -31.89 9.79
CA GLU A 786 -18.57 -33.13 9.55
C GLU A 786 -17.07 -32.88 9.37
N ALA A 787 -16.70 -31.86 8.58
CA ALA A 787 -15.30 -31.45 8.43
C ALA A 787 -14.68 -31.01 9.77
N PHE A 788 -15.43 -30.28 10.60
CA PHE A 788 -15.00 -29.96 11.96
C PHE A 788 -14.74 -31.22 12.79
N GLN A 789 -15.65 -32.20 12.79
CA GLN A 789 -15.46 -33.46 13.51
C GLN A 789 -14.20 -34.19 13.03
N GLN A 790 -13.95 -34.19 11.72
CA GLN A 790 -12.74 -34.79 11.15
C GLN A 790 -11.45 -34.12 11.66
N ILE A 791 -11.44 -32.80 11.82
CA ILE A 791 -10.30 -32.03 12.36
C ILE A 791 -10.12 -32.30 13.85
N ARG A 792 -11.21 -32.22 14.62
CA ARG A 792 -11.23 -32.52 16.07
C ARG A 792 -10.71 -33.92 16.35
N ASP A 793 -11.18 -34.90 15.58
CA ASP A 793 -10.80 -36.30 15.72
C ASP A 793 -9.46 -36.61 15.04
N ARG A 794 -8.80 -35.60 14.46
CA ARG A 794 -7.51 -35.67 13.75
C ARG A 794 -7.48 -36.70 12.62
N THR A 795 -8.62 -37.01 12.02
CA THR A 795 -8.72 -37.99 10.93
C THR A 795 -8.20 -37.45 9.60
N ILE A 796 -7.94 -36.15 9.52
CA ILE A 796 -7.42 -35.48 8.32
C ILE A 796 -6.13 -34.69 8.56
N LEU A 797 -5.58 -34.71 9.79
CA LEU A 797 -4.35 -34.00 10.13
C LEU A 797 -3.14 -34.92 9.93
#